data_AF-A0A7J5B5P8-F1
#
_entry.id   AF-A0A7J5B5P8-F1
#
_cell.length_a   1.000
_cell.length_b   1.000
_cell.length_c   1.000
_cell.angle_alpha   90.00
_cell.angle_beta   90.00
_cell.angle_gamma   90.00
#
_symmetry.space_group_name_H-M   'P 1'
#
loop_
_entity.id
_entity.type
_entity.pdbx_description
1 polymer ?
#
loop_
_entity_poly.entity_id
_entity_poly.type
_entity_poly.pdbx_seq_one_letter_code
_entity_poly.pdbx_strand_id
1 'polypeptide(L)'
;MFDAVIVGGGPRAVATALRVAARRPATRIRIAIVDAIDVGAGATWRIDQPAEFLNNTTSGSTTIHADESTRMSGPVVPGPDLVDWAAAIVERGAHPTPWVLEEARAVRPGSIPSRRLQGVYFREQLDAAEASGDVSVTRIDGTAVDLRADGAETRTVVLADGTELTASVVVLAQGMVQALPSEETERFERAARDRGLVYIAPGMPAEQDWSAVPEGEHVIVRGLGANFFDVVAVLTAGRGGRFEPIAGDTRGRLRYLPSGREPILHAGSRRGVPYRAKADGWAEATPFSARTADRAWFDALAATEPASLDFRRDVWPGIARELAVAYLTALAGWAPEAMLVQLEAALKELDGAQDVAALDAVLTASIDHDLDDGAHAFTIDSLRRPTRGEQVTAEQWARQVAQLVEAELGSMSSPDTHPRAAVNRAMGALRGQAGRLSAAGVLEGRSAVLDFEGWFNADGLFLASGPPSGRTREVLSLIDAGILHLTGPETEVWLDEAAGEFVARSAITGIVVRARALIEPRMSKGKVPATNDPLLRALLDSGRARVHTRRSRDGVDVETDSMEATGAALDDQAPGLNLVGRDGSVDERVVVLGIPALSTQPGSAIGATPGKPSPLLAGADVAARQIIAAAQSQSQSQSQDVGQLRA
;
A
#
# COMPACT_ATOMS: atom_id res chain seq x y z
N MET A 1 -16.15 -24.97 20.34
CA MET A 1 -14.82 -25.23 19.74
C MET A 1 -14.95 -25.15 18.24
N PHE A 2 -14.09 -24.35 17.60
CA PHE A 2 -13.99 -24.21 16.15
C PHE A 2 -12.82 -25.02 15.61
N ASP A 3 -12.81 -25.31 14.32
CA ASP A 3 -11.64 -25.90 13.66
C ASP A 3 -10.60 -24.80 13.40
N ALA A 4 -11.06 -23.58 13.10
CA ALA A 4 -10.21 -22.40 13.01
C ALA A 4 -10.87 -21.12 13.57
N VAL A 5 -10.05 -20.23 14.11
CA VAL A 5 -10.39 -18.81 14.32
C VAL A 5 -9.46 -17.96 13.46
N ILE A 6 -10.00 -17.07 12.64
CA ILE A 6 -9.24 -16.12 11.82
C ILE A 6 -9.44 -14.73 12.41
N VAL A 7 -8.34 -14.04 12.74
CA VAL A 7 -8.35 -12.66 13.23
C VAL A 7 -8.00 -11.72 12.08
N GLY A 8 -8.93 -10.83 11.74
CA GLY A 8 -8.92 -10.03 10.52
C GLY A 8 -9.86 -10.64 9.47
N GLY A 9 -10.91 -9.91 9.09
CA GLY A 9 -12.00 -10.33 8.21
C GLY A 9 -11.89 -9.81 6.78
N GLY A 10 -10.74 -9.32 6.35
CA GLY A 10 -10.53 -8.85 4.98
C GLY A 10 -10.27 -9.97 3.96
N PRO A 11 -9.70 -9.65 2.77
CA PRO A 11 -9.54 -10.61 1.67
C PRO A 11 -8.69 -11.84 2.02
N ARG A 12 -7.80 -11.77 3.02
CA ARG A 12 -7.02 -12.95 3.46
C ARG A 12 -7.89 -14.00 4.13
N ALA A 13 -8.87 -13.59 4.93
CA ALA A 13 -9.85 -14.51 5.52
C ALA A 13 -10.76 -15.11 4.45
N VAL A 14 -11.23 -14.28 3.51
CA VAL A 14 -12.05 -14.72 2.37
C VAL A 14 -11.29 -15.75 1.52
N ALA A 15 -10.05 -15.44 1.14
CA ALA A 15 -9.20 -16.37 0.42
C ALA A 15 -8.99 -17.67 1.20
N THR A 16 -8.74 -17.59 2.50
CA THR A 16 -8.53 -18.80 3.34
C THR A 16 -9.79 -19.68 3.35
N ALA A 17 -10.98 -19.10 3.53
CA ALA A 17 -12.24 -19.84 3.49
C ALA A 17 -12.48 -20.49 2.11
N LEU A 18 -12.24 -19.76 1.01
CA LEU A 18 -12.31 -20.29 -0.35
C LEU A 18 -11.32 -21.43 -0.58
N ARG A 19 -10.09 -21.32 -0.05
CA ARG A 19 -9.06 -22.37 -0.17
C ARG A 19 -9.42 -23.61 0.65
N VAL A 20 -10.06 -23.47 1.80
CA VAL A 20 -10.61 -24.60 2.55
C VAL A 20 -11.70 -25.29 1.72
N ALA A 21 -12.67 -24.54 1.19
CA ALA A 21 -13.73 -25.10 0.34
C ALA A 21 -13.18 -25.78 -0.92
N ALA A 22 -12.17 -25.18 -1.58
CA ALA A 22 -11.53 -25.74 -2.76
C ALA A 22 -10.89 -27.11 -2.52
N ARG A 23 -10.38 -27.36 -1.30
CA ARG A 23 -9.75 -28.62 -0.89
C ARG A 23 -10.75 -29.75 -0.58
N ARG A 24 -12.06 -29.47 -0.57
CA ARG A 24 -13.14 -30.46 -0.34
C ARG A 24 -12.87 -31.36 0.87
N PRO A 25 -12.73 -30.79 2.08
CA PRO A 25 -12.42 -31.55 3.27
C PRO A 25 -13.46 -32.66 3.52
N ALA A 26 -13.02 -33.78 4.07
CA ALA A 26 -13.88 -34.94 4.34
C ALA A 26 -15.03 -34.63 5.32
N THR A 27 -14.86 -33.60 6.15
CA THR A 27 -15.89 -33.07 7.04
C THR A 27 -15.98 -31.56 6.88
N ARG A 28 -17.16 -31.01 7.18
CA ARG A 28 -17.40 -29.57 7.11
C ARG A 28 -16.55 -28.85 8.16
N ILE A 29 -15.76 -27.87 7.72
CA ILE A 29 -14.87 -27.08 8.59
C ILE A 29 -15.63 -25.89 9.19
N ARG A 30 -15.52 -25.70 10.50
CA ARG A 30 -16.12 -24.58 11.25
C ARG A 30 -15.08 -23.50 11.50
N ILE A 31 -15.30 -22.34 10.89
CA ILE A 31 -14.40 -21.19 10.99
C ILE A 31 -15.15 -20.06 11.69
N ALA A 32 -14.53 -19.48 12.73
CA ALA A 32 -14.91 -18.16 13.23
C ALA A 32 -14.01 -17.11 12.58
N ILE A 33 -14.58 -16.05 12.03
CA ILE A 33 -13.83 -14.89 11.54
C ILE A 33 -14.17 -13.70 12.44
N VAL A 34 -13.14 -13.13 13.05
CA VAL A 34 -13.22 -11.98 13.96
C VAL A 34 -12.64 -10.76 13.25
N ASP A 35 -13.41 -9.68 13.13
CA ASP A 35 -12.91 -8.38 12.67
C ASP A 35 -13.52 -7.26 13.51
N ALA A 36 -12.75 -6.19 13.75
CA ALA A 36 -13.21 -5.05 14.53
C ALA A 36 -14.11 -4.10 13.72
N ILE A 37 -14.11 -4.21 12.39
CA ILE A 37 -14.80 -3.30 11.48
C ILE A 37 -15.83 -4.02 10.61
N ASP A 38 -15.43 -5.01 9.81
CA ASP A 38 -16.36 -5.75 8.93
C ASP A 38 -15.79 -7.12 8.50
N VAL A 39 -16.61 -8.16 8.59
CA VAL A 39 -16.25 -9.51 8.15
C VAL A 39 -16.59 -9.72 6.67
N GLY A 40 -15.58 -10.08 5.89
CA GLY A 40 -15.61 -10.26 4.43
C GLY A 40 -14.90 -9.11 3.71
N ALA A 41 -15.32 -7.87 3.97
CA ALA A 41 -14.71 -6.69 3.35
C ALA A 41 -13.45 -6.20 4.10
N GLY A 42 -13.45 -6.28 5.44
CA GLY A 42 -12.44 -5.67 6.29
C GLY A 42 -12.46 -4.13 6.24
N ALA A 43 -11.58 -3.50 7.03
CA ALA A 43 -11.55 -2.04 7.18
C ALA A 43 -11.31 -1.26 5.87
N THR A 44 -10.39 -1.73 5.02
CA THR A 44 -10.02 -1.03 3.77
C THR A 44 -11.17 -0.97 2.76
N TRP A 45 -11.98 -2.02 2.67
CA TRP A 45 -13.04 -2.16 1.66
C TRP A 45 -14.45 -2.11 2.26
N ARG A 46 -14.60 -1.62 3.50
CA ARG A 46 -15.91 -1.47 4.15
C ARG A 46 -16.95 -0.84 3.21
N ILE A 47 -18.16 -1.38 3.21
CA ILE A 47 -19.14 -1.10 2.15
C ILE A 47 -19.92 0.20 2.35
N ASP A 48 -19.82 0.80 3.54
CA ASP A 48 -20.46 2.05 3.96
C ASP A 48 -19.55 3.27 3.81
N GLN A 49 -18.33 3.11 3.29
CA GLN A 49 -17.45 4.25 2.98
C GLN A 49 -17.97 5.07 1.77
N PRO A 50 -17.56 6.35 1.63
CA PRO A 50 -17.90 7.18 0.48
C PRO A 50 -17.53 6.52 -0.87
N ALA A 51 -18.36 6.76 -1.90
CA ALA A 51 -18.13 6.23 -3.25
C ALA A 51 -16.84 6.78 -3.88
N GLU A 52 -16.42 7.94 -3.40
CA GLU A 52 -15.21 8.66 -3.79
C GLU A 52 -13.94 7.91 -3.37
N PHE A 53 -13.98 6.98 -2.42
CA PHE A 53 -12.80 6.22 -2.05
C PHE A 53 -12.58 5.11 -3.06
N LEU A 54 -11.62 5.34 -3.95
CA LEU A 54 -11.30 4.45 -5.05
C LEU A 54 -10.14 3.52 -4.71
N ASN A 55 -10.10 2.37 -5.37
CA ASN A 55 -8.93 1.53 -5.36
C ASN A 55 -7.75 2.20 -6.09
N ASN A 56 -6.54 1.75 -5.78
CA ASN A 56 -5.36 2.18 -6.53
C ASN A 56 -5.05 1.25 -7.72
N THR A 57 -5.80 0.15 -7.88
CA THR A 57 -5.66 -0.86 -8.93
C THR A 57 -6.85 -0.82 -9.88
N THR A 58 -6.64 -1.28 -11.11
CA THR A 58 -7.73 -1.43 -12.07
C THR A 58 -8.62 -2.62 -11.71
N SER A 59 -9.88 -2.57 -12.17
CA SER A 59 -10.85 -3.64 -11.91
C SER A 59 -10.36 -4.99 -12.45
N GLY A 60 -9.76 -5.01 -13.64
CA GLY A 60 -9.17 -6.22 -14.24
C GLY A 60 -7.91 -6.72 -13.53
N SER A 61 -7.38 -5.98 -12.55
CA SER A 61 -6.26 -6.42 -11.73
C SER A 61 -6.69 -7.04 -10.39
N THR A 62 -7.98 -7.35 -10.23
CA THR A 62 -8.57 -7.75 -8.94
C THR A 62 -9.28 -9.09 -9.03
N THR A 63 -8.81 -10.06 -8.25
CA THR A 63 -9.51 -11.32 -7.98
C THR A 63 -9.25 -11.78 -6.54
N ILE A 64 -10.01 -12.77 -6.08
CA ILE A 64 -9.71 -13.54 -4.86
C ILE A 64 -9.62 -15.05 -5.14
N HIS A 65 -9.79 -15.47 -6.40
CA HIS A 65 -9.70 -16.85 -6.82
C HIS A 65 -8.32 -17.15 -7.39
N ALA A 66 -7.83 -18.35 -7.11
CA ALA A 66 -6.54 -18.81 -7.61
C ALA A 66 -6.67 -19.38 -9.02
N ASP A 67 -5.60 -19.22 -9.79
CA ASP A 67 -5.41 -19.81 -11.12
C ASP A 67 -4.02 -20.49 -11.19
N GLU A 68 -3.70 -21.06 -12.35
CA GLU A 68 -2.45 -21.79 -12.60
C GLU A 68 -1.17 -20.94 -12.42
N SER A 69 -1.27 -19.61 -12.38
CA SER A 69 -0.12 -18.75 -12.18
C SER A 69 0.37 -18.74 -10.72
N THR A 70 -0.49 -19.11 -9.76
CA THR A 70 -0.12 -19.14 -8.34
C THR A 70 0.31 -20.55 -7.94
N ARG A 71 1.60 -20.70 -7.64
CA ARG A 71 2.15 -21.95 -7.10
C ARG A 71 1.59 -22.22 -5.70
N MET A 72 0.87 -23.32 -5.55
CA MET A 72 0.27 -23.78 -4.31
C MET A 72 0.10 -25.31 -4.32
N SER A 73 -0.18 -25.92 -3.16
CA SER A 73 -0.37 -27.37 -3.05
C SER A 73 -1.81 -27.82 -3.27
N GLY A 74 -2.77 -26.94 -2.94
CA GLY A 74 -4.18 -27.24 -3.12
C GLY A 74 -4.64 -27.14 -4.58
N PRO A 75 -5.81 -27.70 -4.91
CA PRO A 75 -6.34 -27.66 -6.28
C PRO A 75 -6.67 -26.23 -6.71
N VAL A 76 -6.46 -25.93 -8.00
CA VAL A 76 -6.94 -24.70 -8.62
C VAL A 76 -8.45 -24.82 -8.85
N VAL A 77 -9.22 -23.99 -8.15
CA VAL A 77 -10.68 -23.87 -8.34
C VAL A 77 -10.95 -22.44 -8.80
N PRO A 78 -11.27 -22.23 -10.09
CA PRO A 78 -11.49 -20.89 -10.61
C PRO A 78 -12.81 -20.32 -10.09
N GLY A 79 -12.92 -19.00 -10.12
CA GLY A 79 -14.13 -18.25 -9.81
C GLY A 79 -14.07 -16.87 -10.47
N PRO A 80 -15.16 -16.08 -10.42
CA PRO A 80 -15.22 -14.81 -11.11
C PRO A 80 -14.22 -13.82 -10.52
N ASP A 81 -13.46 -13.14 -11.38
CA ASP A 81 -12.76 -11.93 -10.97
C ASP A 81 -13.76 -10.77 -10.75
N LEU A 82 -13.27 -9.59 -10.36
CA LEU A 82 -14.15 -8.45 -10.09
C LEU A 82 -14.95 -8.00 -11.33
N VAL A 83 -14.37 -8.12 -12.52
CA VAL A 83 -15.01 -7.70 -13.78
C VAL A 83 -16.12 -8.66 -14.15
N ASP A 84 -15.84 -9.96 -14.13
CA ASP A 84 -16.83 -11.01 -14.42
C ASP A 84 -17.97 -11.00 -13.41
N TRP A 85 -17.67 -10.80 -12.14
CA TRP A 85 -18.67 -10.66 -11.08
C TRP A 85 -19.60 -9.46 -11.32
N ALA A 86 -19.03 -8.29 -11.65
CA ALA A 86 -19.81 -7.10 -11.94
C ALA A 86 -20.67 -7.28 -13.21
N ALA A 87 -20.14 -7.93 -14.25
CA ALA A 87 -20.89 -8.25 -15.46
C ALA A 87 -22.10 -9.15 -15.17
N ALA A 88 -21.94 -10.16 -14.31
CA ALA A 88 -23.03 -11.03 -13.90
C ALA A 88 -24.13 -10.29 -13.13
N ILE A 89 -23.79 -9.26 -12.33
CA ILE A 89 -24.78 -8.39 -11.68
C ILE A 89 -25.56 -7.58 -12.72
N VAL A 90 -24.87 -7.02 -13.71
CA VAL A 90 -25.49 -6.23 -14.77
C VAL A 90 -26.43 -7.10 -15.61
N GLU A 91 -26.03 -8.33 -15.94
CA GLU A 91 -26.85 -9.31 -16.68
C GLU A 91 -28.13 -9.69 -15.90
N ARG A 92 -28.02 -9.92 -14.58
CA ARG A 92 -29.20 -10.15 -13.72
C ARG A 92 -30.12 -8.93 -13.65
N GLY A 93 -29.59 -7.73 -13.90
CA GLY A 93 -30.35 -6.47 -13.90
C GLY A 93 -30.84 -6.03 -12.51
N ALA A 94 -30.41 -6.71 -11.45
CA ALA A 94 -30.83 -6.43 -10.07
C ALA A 94 -29.75 -6.86 -9.06
N HIS A 95 -29.69 -6.11 -7.95
CA HIS A 95 -28.91 -6.44 -6.77
C HIS A 95 -29.69 -5.96 -5.53
N PRO A 96 -29.69 -6.69 -4.38
CA PRO A 96 -30.42 -6.26 -3.18
C PRO A 96 -30.05 -4.87 -2.68
N THR A 97 -28.84 -4.44 -2.97
CA THR A 97 -28.34 -3.09 -2.72
C THR A 97 -28.28 -2.29 -4.04
N PRO A 98 -29.17 -1.31 -4.28
CA PRO A 98 -29.34 -0.70 -5.61
C PRO A 98 -28.08 -0.02 -6.18
N TRP A 99 -27.29 0.67 -5.35
CA TRP A 99 -26.08 1.36 -5.80
C TRP A 99 -25.02 0.39 -6.36
N VAL A 100 -25.03 -0.87 -5.95
CA VAL A 100 -24.11 -1.89 -6.47
C VAL A 100 -24.34 -2.11 -7.97
N LEU A 101 -25.61 -2.18 -8.39
CA LEU A 101 -25.93 -2.31 -9.82
C LEU A 101 -25.51 -1.07 -10.61
N GLU A 102 -25.66 0.12 -10.03
CA GLU A 102 -25.23 1.37 -10.65
C GLU A 102 -23.72 1.40 -10.87
N GLU A 103 -22.93 1.08 -9.85
CA GLU A 103 -21.47 1.07 -9.96
C GLU A 103 -20.97 -0.10 -10.83
N ALA A 104 -21.59 -1.28 -10.75
CA ALA A 104 -21.24 -2.44 -11.58
C ALA A 104 -21.36 -2.14 -13.09
N ARG A 105 -22.31 -1.28 -13.50
CA ARG A 105 -22.44 -0.86 -14.91
C ARG A 105 -21.21 -0.10 -15.42
N ALA A 106 -20.48 0.57 -14.53
CA ALA A 106 -19.26 1.32 -14.86
C ALA A 106 -17.99 0.46 -14.86
N VAL A 107 -18.05 -0.77 -14.32
CA VAL A 107 -16.87 -1.64 -14.21
C VAL A 107 -16.44 -2.15 -15.59
N ARG A 108 -15.22 -1.81 -15.97
CA ARG A 108 -14.48 -2.32 -17.14
C ARG A 108 -13.06 -2.73 -16.72
N PRO A 109 -12.35 -3.60 -17.44
CA PRO A 109 -10.99 -4.03 -17.07
C PRO A 109 -10.03 -2.87 -16.71
N GLY A 110 -10.05 -1.78 -17.47
CA GLY A 110 -9.22 -0.58 -17.23
C GLY A 110 -9.78 0.45 -16.24
N SER A 111 -11.03 0.30 -15.79
CA SER A 111 -11.66 1.22 -14.84
C SER A 111 -11.12 1.06 -13.43
N ILE A 112 -11.21 2.11 -12.61
CA ILE A 112 -10.86 2.08 -11.19
C ILE A 112 -12.14 1.96 -10.36
N PRO A 113 -12.39 0.84 -9.66
CA PRO A 113 -13.62 0.64 -8.91
C PRO A 113 -13.55 1.37 -7.56
N SER A 114 -14.73 1.72 -7.02
CA SER A 114 -14.84 2.14 -5.63
C SER A 114 -14.38 1.01 -4.70
N ARG A 115 -13.81 1.36 -3.54
CA ARG A 115 -13.42 0.38 -2.52
C ARG A 115 -14.65 -0.35 -1.98
N ARG A 116 -15.78 0.35 -1.83
CA ARG A 116 -17.04 -0.25 -1.36
C ARG A 116 -17.59 -1.32 -2.30
N LEU A 117 -17.49 -1.14 -3.62
CA LEU A 117 -17.92 -2.15 -4.59
C LEU A 117 -17.06 -3.40 -4.49
N GLN A 118 -15.74 -3.24 -4.37
CA GLN A 118 -14.85 -4.37 -4.15
C GLN A 118 -15.10 -5.07 -2.80
N GLY A 119 -15.53 -4.34 -1.77
CA GLY A 119 -15.98 -4.92 -0.50
C GLY A 119 -17.19 -5.85 -0.67
N VAL A 120 -18.18 -5.44 -1.47
CA VAL A 120 -19.33 -6.29 -1.82
C VAL A 120 -18.87 -7.54 -2.55
N TYR A 121 -17.95 -7.42 -3.53
CA TYR A 121 -17.35 -8.57 -4.20
C TYR A 121 -16.77 -9.57 -3.19
N PHE A 122 -15.94 -9.12 -2.25
CA PHE A 122 -15.32 -10.00 -1.25
C PHE A 122 -16.34 -10.67 -0.33
N ARG A 123 -17.36 -9.95 0.12
CA ARG A 123 -18.45 -10.53 0.94
C ARG A 123 -19.20 -11.62 0.18
N GLU A 124 -19.56 -11.37 -1.08
CA GLU A 124 -20.25 -12.38 -1.89
C GLU A 124 -19.35 -13.59 -2.20
N GLN A 125 -18.04 -13.41 -2.31
CA GLN A 125 -17.11 -14.54 -2.46
C GLN A 125 -17.01 -15.38 -1.17
N LEU A 126 -17.08 -14.75 0.00
CA LEU A 126 -17.17 -15.47 1.28
C LEU A 126 -18.49 -16.25 1.38
N ASP A 127 -19.60 -15.64 0.98
CA ASP A 127 -20.91 -16.29 0.96
C ASP A 127 -20.93 -17.48 -0.02
N ALA A 128 -20.26 -17.35 -1.17
CA ALA A 128 -20.11 -18.45 -2.13
C ALA A 128 -19.27 -19.61 -1.55
N ALA A 129 -18.24 -19.33 -0.75
CA ALA A 129 -17.47 -20.36 -0.05
C ALA A 129 -18.34 -21.13 0.95
N GLU A 130 -19.17 -20.42 1.71
CA GLU A 130 -20.11 -21.04 2.67
C GLU A 130 -21.21 -21.85 1.98
N ALA A 131 -21.70 -21.37 0.84
CA ALA A 131 -22.71 -22.04 0.02
C ALA A 131 -22.22 -23.38 -0.59
N SER A 132 -20.90 -23.63 -0.64
CA SER A 132 -20.37 -24.93 -1.10
C SER A 132 -20.73 -26.08 -0.15
N GLY A 133 -21.00 -25.78 1.13
CA GLY A 133 -21.27 -26.76 2.18
C GLY A 133 -20.01 -27.34 2.84
N ASP A 134 -18.82 -27.09 2.28
CA ASP A 134 -17.53 -27.56 2.83
C ASP A 134 -17.06 -26.75 4.05
N VAL A 135 -17.54 -25.51 4.16
CA VAL A 135 -17.19 -24.56 5.23
C VAL A 135 -18.45 -24.02 5.90
N SER A 136 -18.37 -23.70 7.18
CA SER A 136 -19.36 -22.89 7.91
C SER A 136 -18.64 -21.72 8.56
N VAL A 137 -19.19 -20.52 8.40
CA VAL A 137 -18.52 -19.28 8.84
C VAL A 137 -19.35 -18.60 9.91
N THR A 138 -18.81 -18.52 11.12
CA THR A 138 -19.32 -17.65 12.18
C THR A 138 -18.64 -16.28 12.06
N ARG A 139 -19.40 -15.25 11.68
CA ARG A 139 -18.91 -13.88 11.53
C ARG A 139 -19.05 -13.18 12.88
N ILE A 140 -17.97 -12.60 13.40
CA ILE A 140 -17.92 -11.99 14.73
C ILE A 140 -17.37 -10.58 14.62
N ASP A 141 -18.21 -9.61 14.95
CA ASP A 141 -17.81 -8.21 15.10
C ASP A 141 -17.18 -8.05 16.48
N GLY A 142 -15.86 -7.92 16.54
CA GLY A 142 -15.15 -7.90 17.80
C GLY A 142 -13.65 -7.66 17.66
N THR A 143 -13.05 -7.15 18.73
CA THR A 143 -11.61 -6.92 18.82
C THR A 143 -10.97 -8.06 19.59
N ALA A 144 -10.11 -8.84 18.94
CA ALA A 144 -9.26 -9.79 19.63
C ALA A 144 -8.16 -9.05 20.39
N VAL A 145 -7.95 -9.40 21.66
CA VAL A 145 -7.01 -8.70 22.56
C VAL A 145 -5.95 -9.62 23.15
N ASP A 146 -6.18 -10.93 23.15
CA ASP A 146 -5.23 -11.91 23.66
C ASP A 146 -5.40 -13.24 22.92
N LEU A 147 -4.34 -14.03 22.94
CA LEU A 147 -4.33 -15.40 22.46
C LEU A 147 -3.66 -16.24 23.55
N ARG A 148 -4.32 -17.32 23.97
CA ARG A 148 -3.82 -18.23 24.99
C ARG A 148 -3.51 -19.60 24.40
N ALA A 149 -2.49 -20.23 24.97
CA ALA A 149 -2.15 -21.61 24.69
C ALA A 149 -2.66 -22.49 25.82
N ASP A 150 -3.87 -23.04 25.66
CA ASP A 150 -4.54 -23.84 26.70
C ASP A 150 -4.14 -25.33 26.65
N GLY A 151 -3.11 -25.68 25.88
CA GLY A 151 -2.60 -27.03 25.69
C GLY A 151 -1.74 -27.17 24.42
N ALA A 152 -1.37 -28.39 24.05
CA ALA A 152 -0.60 -28.63 22.81
C ALA A 152 -1.47 -28.48 21.53
N GLU A 153 -2.75 -28.81 21.63
CA GLU A 153 -3.63 -29.01 20.47
C GLU A 153 -4.54 -27.82 20.13
N THR A 154 -4.73 -26.88 21.05
CA THR A 154 -5.73 -25.81 20.92
C THR A 154 -5.21 -24.45 21.36
N ARG A 155 -5.80 -23.41 20.80
CA ARG A 155 -5.57 -22.01 21.16
C ARG A 155 -6.90 -21.32 21.39
N THR A 156 -6.93 -20.36 22.32
CA THR A 156 -8.12 -19.57 22.62
C THR A 156 -7.85 -18.11 22.32
N VAL A 157 -8.64 -17.55 21.41
CA VAL A 157 -8.68 -16.11 21.14
C VAL A 157 -9.63 -15.46 22.14
N VAL A 158 -9.17 -14.42 22.82
CA VAL A 158 -9.97 -13.65 23.78
C VAL A 158 -10.33 -12.33 23.15
N LEU A 159 -11.61 -11.98 23.18
CA LEU A 159 -12.12 -10.71 22.69
C LEU A 159 -12.19 -9.66 23.80
N ALA A 160 -12.25 -8.39 23.42
CA ALA A 160 -12.29 -7.25 24.35
C ALA A 160 -13.50 -7.28 25.31
N ASP A 161 -14.60 -7.93 24.94
CA ASP A 161 -15.80 -8.12 25.76
C ASP A 161 -15.70 -9.33 26.71
N GLY A 162 -14.59 -10.07 26.68
CA GLY A 162 -14.36 -11.29 27.46
C GLY A 162 -14.83 -12.57 26.79
N THR A 163 -15.40 -12.51 25.58
CA THR A 163 -15.75 -13.70 24.81
C THR A 163 -14.49 -14.52 24.47
N GLU A 164 -14.56 -15.83 24.66
CA GLU A 164 -13.46 -16.76 24.40
C GLU A 164 -13.79 -17.72 23.26
N LEU A 165 -12.92 -17.78 22.26
CA LEU A 165 -13.06 -18.60 21.06
C LEU A 165 -11.92 -19.61 20.98
N THR A 166 -12.18 -20.86 21.39
CA THR A 166 -11.21 -21.95 21.31
C THR A 166 -11.24 -22.63 19.93
N ALA A 167 -10.07 -22.78 19.33
CA ALA A 167 -9.89 -23.46 18.04
C ALA A 167 -8.61 -24.30 17.97
N SER A 168 -8.59 -25.20 17.00
CA SER A 168 -7.43 -26.06 16.68
C SER A 168 -6.33 -25.27 15.98
N VAL A 169 -6.72 -24.31 15.15
CA VAL A 169 -5.80 -23.41 14.44
C VAL A 169 -6.28 -21.97 14.59
N VAL A 170 -5.36 -21.05 14.81
CA VAL A 170 -5.61 -19.61 14.76
C VAL A 170 -4.84 -19.01 13.59
N VAL A 171 -5.51 -18.21 12.77
CA VAL A 171 -4.90 -17.50 11.64
C VAL A 171 -4.90 -16.01 11.94
N LEU A 172 -3.72 -15.43 12.09
CA LEU A 172 -3.52 -13.98 12.20
C LEU A 172 -3.46 -13.41 10.78
N ALA A 173 -4.56 -12.80 10.35
CA ALA A 173 -4.77 -12.27 9.00
C ALA A 173 -5.03 -10.76 8.98
N GLN A 174 -4.68 -10.06 10.08
CA GLN A 174 -4.89 -8.62 10.21
C GLN A 174 -4.29 -7.84 9.03
N GLY A 175 -4.97 -6.76 8.66
CA GLY A 175 -4.63 -5.94 7.52
C GLY A 175 -3.59 -4.87 7.84
N MET A 176 -3.86 -3.64 7.39
CA MET A 176 -2.99 -2.47 7.64
C MET A 176 -3.17 -2.00 9.09
N VAL A 177 -2.57 -2.73 10.04
CA VAL A 177 -2.62 -2.37 11.47
C VAL A 177 -2.03 -0.98 11.70
N GLN A 178 -2.69 -0.19 12.54
CA GLN A 178 -2.28 1.18 12.82
C GLN A 178 -1.17 1.23 13.88
N ALA A 179 -0.46 2.36 13.95
CA ALA A 179 0.61 2.54 14.91
C ALA A 179 0.05 3.15 16.20
N LEU A 180 0.73 2.93 17.32
CA LEU A 180 0.47 3.69 18.54
C LEU A 180 0.62 5.19 18.26
N PRO A 181 -0.26 6.04 18.81
CA PRO A 181 -0.10 7.48 18.73
C PRO A 181 1.28 7.91 19.24
N SER A 182 1.92 8.85 18.56
CA SER A 182 3.12 9.49 19.10
C SER A 182 2.73 10.54 20.15
N GLU A 183 3.68 10.94 21.01
CA GLU A 183 3.46 12.04 21.97
C GLU A 183 2.92 13.32 21.31
N GLU A 184 3.38 13.60 20.08
CA GLU A 184 2.87 14.73 19.29
C GLU A 184 1.41 14.52 18.88
N THR A 185 1.05 13.34 18.36
CA THR A 185 -0.34 13.03 17.99
C THR A 185 -1.25 13.15 19.21
N GLU A 186 -0.88 12.57 20.35
CA GLU A 186 -1.66 12.70 21.57
C GLU A 186 -1.79 14.15 22.03
N ARG A 187 -0.73 14.95 21.89
CA ARG A 187 -0.76 16.39 22.22
C ARG A 187 -1.76 17.13 21.32
N PHE A 188 -1.79 16.84 20.02
CA PHE A 188 -2.75 17.43 19.10
C PHE A 188 -4.17 16.98 19.38
N GLU A 189 -4.40 15.70 19.70
CA GLU A 189 -5.72 15.21 20.11
C GLU A 189 -6.23 15.87 21.40
N ARG A 190 -5.37 15.97 22.43
CA ARG A 190 -5.71 16.67 23.67
C ARG A 190 -6.04 18.13 23.39
N ALA A 191 -5.20 18.84 22.64
CA ALA A 191 -5.44 20.23 22.27
C ALA A 191 -6.74 20.42 21.48
N ALA A 192 -7.06 19.52 20.54
CA ALA A 192 -8.31 19.55 19.80
C ALA A 192 -9.53 19.45 20.71
N ARG A 193 -9.51 18.51 21.66
CA ARG A 193 -10.58 18.37 22.67
C ARG A 193 -10.68 19.58 23.59
N ASP A 194 -9.55 20.03 24.15
CA ASP A 194 -9.53 21.05 25.21
C ASP A 194 -9.79 22.47 24.68
N ARG A 195 -9.46 22.74 23.41
CA ARG A 195 -9.51 24.09 22.80
C ARG A 195 -10.52 24.21 21.66
N GLY A 196 -11.28 23.15 21.37
CA GLY A 196 -12.23 23.13 20.26
C GLY A 196 -11.54 23.36 18.91
N LEU A 197 -10.42 22.65 18.69
CA LEU A 197 -9.76 22.56 17.38
C LEU A 197 -10.24 21.30 16.66
N VAL A 198 -10.05 21.25 15.35
CA VAL A 198 -10.32 20.06 14.56
C VAL A 198 -9.00 19.37 14.26
N TYR A 199 -8.87 18.13 14.69
CA TYR A 199 -7.71 17.31 14.38
C TYR A 199 -8.16 15.94 13.86
N ILE A 200 -7.86 15.68 12.59
CA ILE A 200 -8.02 14.36 11.98
C ILE A 200 -6.66 13.66 12.07
N ALA A 201 -6.54 12.75 13.02
CA ALA A 201 -5.30 12.05 13.34
C ALA A 201 -4.87 11.09 12.20
N PRO A 202 -3.60 10.64 12.20
CA PRO A 202 -3.15 9.57 11.31
C PRO A 202 -4.05 8.33 11.35
N GLY A 203 -4.45 7.83 10.17
CA GLY A 203 -5.31 6.65 10.08
C GLY A 203 -5.81 6.37 8.67
N MET A 204 -6.65 5.34 8.55
CA MET A 204 -7.35 4.99 7.32
C MET A 204 -8.44 6.03 7.03
N PRO A 205 -8.54 6.57 5.80
CA PRO A 205 -9.56 7.57 5.48
C PRO A 205 -11.00 7.10 5.70
N ALA A 206 -11.27 5.81 5.48
CA ALA A 206 -12.58 5.20 5.67
C ALA A 206 -13.01 5.07 7.15
N GLU A 207 -12.11 5.37 8.09
CA GLU A 207 -12.37 5.30 9.54
C GLU A 207 -12.43 6.70 10.19
N GLN A 208 -12.23 7.77 9.41
CA GLN A 208 -12.24 9.15 9.91
C GLN A 208 -13.60 9.82 9.73
N ASP A 209 -13.94 10.73 10.64
CA ASP A 209 -15.10 11.60 10.51
C ASP A 209 -14.76 12.88 9.74
N TRP A 210 -15.07 12.89 8.44
CA TRP A 210 -14.84 14.02 7.56
C TRP A 210 -15.85 15.16 7.72
N SER A 211 -16.95 14.94 8.47
CA SER A 211 -17.94 15.98 8.76
C SER A 211 -17.42 17.00 9.78
N ALA A 212 -16.43 16.61 10.60
CA ALA A 212 -15.78 17.48 11.56
C ALA A 212 -14.92 18.59 10.92
N VAL A 213 -14.52 18.42 9.65
CA VAL A 213 -13.71 19.43 8.94
C VAL A 213 -14.59 20.63 8.57
N PRO A 214 -14.24 21.87 8.94
CA PRO A 214 -15.09 23.03 8.69
C PRO A 214 -15.27 23.33 7.18
N GLU A 215 -16.38 23.96 6.83
CA GLU A 215 -16.63 24.48 5.47
C GLU A 215 -16.04 25.89 5.35
N GLY A 216 -15.44 26.25 4.21
CA GLY A 216 -14.93 27.59 3.92
C GLY A 216 -13.70 28.05 4.73
N GLU A 217 -13.31 27.32 5.78
CA GLU A 217 -12.15 27.66 6.61
C GLU A 217 -10.83 27.12 6.05
N HIS A 218 -9.73 27.70 6.51
CA HIS A 218 -8.37 27.22 6.24
C HIS A 218 -8.11 25.93 7.00
N VAL A 219 -7.60 24.92 6.32
CA VAL A 219 -7.25 23.62 6.90
C VAL A 219 -5.83 23.25 6.51
N ILE A 220 -4.99 22.94 7.49
CA ILE A 220 -3.64 22.42 7.24
C ILE A 220 -3.74 20.92 6.95
N VAL A 221 -3.05 20.46 5.91
CA VAL A 221 -2.93 19.04 5.57
C VAL A 221 -1.46 18.62 5.62
N ARG A 222 -1.09 17.77 6.59
CA ARG A 222 0.27 17.24 6.75
C ARG A 222 0.41 15.87 6.11
N GLY A 223 0.66 15.86 4.80
CA GLY A 223 0.90 14.64 4.03
C GLY A 223 0.29 14.71 2.63
N LEU A 224 1.09 14.31 1.65
CA LEU A 224 0.75 14.34 0.22
C LEU A 224 0.87 12.95 -0.43
N GLY A 225 0.64 11.90 0.38
CA GLY A 225 0.71 10.49 -0.03
C GLY A 225 -0.58 9.97 -0.66
N ALA A 226 -0.72 8.65 -0.83
CA ALA A 226 -1.90 8.07 -1.49
C ALA A 226 -3.25 8.46 -0.85
N ASN A 227 -3.34 8.46 0.48
CA ASN A 227 -4.57 8.83 1.20
C ASN A 227 -4.92 10.32 1.08
N PHE A 228 -3.98 11.19 0.67
CA PHE A 228 -4.29 12.60 0.42
C PHE A 228 -5.35 12.77 -0.67
N PHE A 229 -5.36 11.89 -1.67
CA PHE A 229 -6.34 11.93 -2.75
C PHE A 229 -7.75 11.57 -2.26
N ASP A 230 -7.87 10.71 -1.25
CA ASP A 230 -9.16 10.42 -0.60
C ASP A 230 -9.65 11.65 0.19
N VAL A 231 -8.76 12.32 0.93
CA VAL A 231 -9.08 13.58 1.66
C VAL A 231 -9.58 14.64 0.70
N VAL A 232 -8.87 14.85 -0.41
CA VAL A 232 -9.29 15.78 -1.45
C VAL A 232 -10.66 15.39 -1.99
N ALA A 233 -10.88 14.14 -2.34
CA ALA A 233 -12.13 13.69 -2.95
C ALA A 233 -13.34 13.90 -2.03
N VAL A 234 -13.25 13.53 -0.74
CA VAL A 234 -14.36 13.65 0.21
C VAL A 234 -14.65 15.10 0.60
N LEU A 235 -13.62 15.96 0.68
CA LEU A 235 -13.77 17.37 1.04
C LEU A 235 -14.14 18.27 -0.16
N THR A 236 -14.17 17.73 -1.37
CA THR A 236 -14.52 18.47 -2.60
C THR A 236 -15.74 17.87 -3.30
N ALA A 237 -15.57 16.81 -4.09
CA ALA A 237 -16.68 16.11 -4.73
C ALA A 237 -17.69 15.57 -3.72
N GLY A 238 -17.22 15.02 -2.60
CA GLY A 238 -18.08 14.57 -1.50
C GLY A 238 -18.88 15.72 -0.84
N ARG A 239 -18.48 16.97 -1.06
CA ARG A 239 -19.21 18.18 -0.65
C ARG A 239 -19.98 18.83 -1.80
N GLY A 240 -20.13 18.16 -2.93
CA GLY A 240 -20.96 18.59 -4.07
C GLY A 240 -20.23 19.44 -5.10
N GLY A 241 -18.92 19.64 -4.97
CA GLY A 241 -18.09 20.23 -6.02
C GLY A 241 -18.04 19.33 -7.25
N ARG A 242 -17.76 19.91 -8.42
CA ARG A 242 -17.76 19.17 -9.69
C ARG A 242 -16.48 19.41 -10.48
N PHE A 243 -16.00 18.36 -11.14
CA PHE A 243 -14.87 18.44 -12.06
C PHE A 243 -15.39 18.31 -13.50
N GLU A 244 -15.11 19.32 -14.32
CA GLU A 244 -15.55 19.38 -15.71
C GLU A 244 -14.34 19.34 -16.66
N PRO A 245 -14.33 18.50 -17.70
CA PRO A 245 -13.31 18.55 -18.73
C PRO A 245 -13.27 19.94 -19.42
N ILE A 246 -12.06 20.43 -19.68
CA ILE A 246 -11.87 21.62 -20.51
C ILE A 246 -11.91 21.19 -21.98
N ALA A 247 -12.92 21.67 -22.70
CA ALA A 247 -13.11 21.33 -24.12
C ALA A 247 -11.88 21.74 -24.95
N GLY A 248 -11.34 20.79 -25.72
CA GLY A 248 -10.18 21.01 -26.59
C GLY A 248 -8.80 20.84 -25.93
N ASP A 249 -8.74 20.61 -24.62
CA ASP A 249 -7.47 20.31 -23.94
C ASP A 249 -7.02 18.87 -24.24
N THR A 250 -5.84 18.72 -24.84
CA THR A 250 -5.29 17.43 -25.29
C THR A 250 -4.69 16.59 -24.15
N ARG A 251 -4.49 17.19 -22.97
CA ARG A 251 -3.95 16.52 -21.78
C ARG A 251 -5.04 16.13 -20.78
N GLY A 252 -6.30 16.40 -21.12
CA GLY A 252 -7.47 16.09 -20.30
C GLY A 252 -7.58 16.97 -19.06
N ARG A 253 -7.14 18.23 -19.11
CA ARG A 253 -7.27 19.17 -17.97
C ARG A 253 -8.72 19.31 -17.54
N LEU A 254 -8.92 19.44 -16.22
CA LEU A 254 -10.21 19.66 -15.60
C LEU A 254 -10.32 21.10 -15.09
N ARG A 255 -11.53 21.65 -15.17
CA ARG A 255 -11.98 22.85 -14.46
C ARG A 255 -12.79 22.40 -13.25
N TYR A 256 -12.44 22.90 -12.08
CA TYR A 256 -13.22 22.66 -10.87
C TYR A 256 -14.33 23.72 -10.69
N LEU A 257 -15.52 23.26 -10.34
CA LEU A 257 -16.66 24.08 -9.94
C LEU A 257 -16.94 23.88 -8.45
N PRO A 258 -16.64 24.87 -7.59
CA PRO A 258 -16.86 24.75 -6.15
C PRO A 258 -18.36 24.73 -5.83
N SER A 259 -18.72 23.99 -4.78
CA SER A 259 -20.06 24.02 -4.19
C SER A 259 -20.23 25.15 -3.17
N GLY A 260 -19.14 25.68 -2.64
CA GLY A 260 -19.10 26.63 -1.53
C GLY A 260 -18.96 25.98 -0.15
N ARG A 261 -18.91 24.65 -0.08
CA ARG A 261 -18.75 23.87 1.17
C ARG A 261 -17.33 23.34 1.37
N GLU A 262 -16.46 23.53 0.38
CA GLU A 262 -15.07 23.12 0.44
C GLU A 262 -14.32 23.93 1.52
N PRO A 263 -13.39 23.29 2.26
CA PRO A 263 -12.36 24.04 2.98
C PRO A 263 -11.29 24.56 2.01
N ILE A 264 -10.50 25.55 2.44
CA ILE A 264 -9.27 25.96 1.75
C ILE A 264 -8.11 25.14 2.30
N LEU A 265 -7.58 24.23 1.50
CA LEU A 265 -6.55 23.27 1.89
C LEU A 265 -5.15 23.86 1.73
N HIS A 266 -4.34 23.79 2.79
CA HIS A 266 -2.92 24.14 2.80
C HIS A 266 -2.11 22.89 3.07
N ALA A 267 -1.63 22.25 2.00
CA ALA A 267 -1.04 20.92 2.06
C ALA A 267 0.49 20.94 1.95
N GLY A 268 1.13 20.26 2.89
CA GLY A 268 2.58 20.19 2.99
C GLY A 268 3.09 18.77 3.24
N SER A 269 4.34 18.52 2.85
CA SER A 269 5.06 17.30 3.21
C SER A 269 6.56 17.54 3.17
N ARG A 270 7.37 16.54 3.54
CA ARG A 270 8.83 16.58 3.36
C ARG A 270 9.25 16.88 1.92
N ARG A 271 8.54 16.34 0.91
CA ARG A 271 8.85 16.58 -0.51
C ARG A 271 8.15 17.82 -1.08
N GLY A 272 7.09 18.29 -0.42
CA GLY A 272 6.30 19.45 -0.87
C GLY A 272 5.34 19.20 -2.03
N VAL A 273 5.34 18.02 -2.64
CA VAL A 273 4.55 17.71 -3.84
C VAL A 273 3.78 16.38 -3.71
N PRO A 274 2.58 16.25 -4.35
CA PRO A 274 1.82 15.00 -4.40
C PRO A 274 2.55 13.86 -5.10
N TYR A 275 2.11 12.62 -4.82
CA TYR A 275 2.56 11.44 -5.56
C TYR A 275 2.35 11.60 -7.07
N ARG A 276 3.30 11.09 -7.86
CA ARG A 276 3.21 11.06 -9.32
C ARG A 276 2.08 10.15 -9.74
N ALA A 277 1.37 10.49 -10.80
CA ALA A 277 0.24 9.73 -11.29
C ALA A 277 0.66 8.45 -12.03
N LYS A 278 -0.28 7.51 -12.09
CA LYS A 278 -0.28 6.51 -13.15
C LYS A 278 -0.55 7.18 -14.50
N ALA A 279 0.03 6.62 -15.55
CA ALA A 279 -0.24 7.02 -16.93
C ALA A 279 -1.69 6.74 -17.35
N ASP A 280 -2.20 7.48 -18.33
CA ASP A 280 -3.37 7.06 -19.08
C ASP A 280 -3.06 5.76 -19.83
N GLY A 281 -4.01 4.82 -19.86
CA GLY A 281 -3.77 3.50 -20.45
C GLY A 281 -2.64 2.72 -19.79
N TRP A 282 -2.31 2.99 -18.51
CA TRP A 282 -1.15 2.38 -17.82
C TRP A 282 -1.07 0.85 -17.95
N ALA A 283 -2.19 0.14 -18.00
CA ALA A 283 -2.21 -1.31 -18.17
C ALA A 283 -1.70 -1.78 -19.55
N GLU A 284 -1.75 -0.91 -20.56
CA GLU A 284 -1.37 -1.14 -21.95
C GLU A 284 0.00 -0.53 -22.29
N ALA A 285 0.63 0.15 -21.32
CA ALA A 285 1.89 0.85 -21.53
C ALA A 285 3.02 -0.11 -21.91
N THR A 286 3.85 0.31 -22.87
CA THR A 286 5.02 -0.46 -23.31
C THR A 286 5.92 -0.79 -22.13
N PRO A 287 6.29 -2.07 -21.92
CA PRO A 287 7.22 -2.47 -20.87
C PRO A 287 8.55 -1.72 -20.98
N PHE A 288 9.07 -1.28 -19.84
CA PHE A 288 10.40 -0.66 -19.79
C PHE A 288 11.48 -1.75 -19.91
N SER A 289 12.44 -1.51 -20.79
CA SER A 289 13.63 -2.36 -20.96
C SER A 289 14.85 -1.59 -20.46
N ALA A 290 15.46 -2.08 -19.39
CA ALA A 290 16.68 -1.50 -18.86
C ALA A 290 17.88 -1.81 -19.76
N ARG A 291 18.77 -0.83 -19.94
CA ARG A 291 20.01 -0.93 -20.71
C ARG A 291 21.15 -1.52 -19.88
N THR A 292 21.28 -1.09 -18.62
CA THR A 292 22.42 -1.39 -17.73
C THR A 292 21.99 -2.15 -16.48
N ALA A 293 20.93 -1.70 -15.81
CA ALA A 293 20.34 -2.39 -14.66
C ALA A 293 19.34 -3.48 -15.14
N ASP A 294 19.81 -4.34 -16.04
CA ASP A 294 19.00 -5.37 -16.68
C ASP A 294 18.80 -6.61 -15.79
N ARG A 295 18.07 -7.60 -16.32
CA ARG A 295 17.80 -8.84 -15.60
C ARG A 295 19.08 -9.60 -15.24
N ALA A 296 20.06 -9.64 -16.14
CA ALA A 296 21.30 -10.37 -15.91
C ALA A 296 22.14 -9.71 -14.80
N TRP A 297 22.16 -8.38 -14.73
CA TRP A 297 22.80 -7.64 -13.66
C TRP A 297 22.17 -7.95 -12.29
N PHE A 298 20.84 -7.93 -12.20
CA PHE A 298 20.15 -8.31 -10.95
C PHE A 298 20.33 -9.78 -10.58
N ASP A 299 20.36 -10.70 -11.55
CA ASP A 299 20.59 -12.12 -11.29
C ASP A 299 22.02 -12.37 -10.81
N ALA A 300 23.02 -11.63 -11.32
CA ALA A 300 24.39 -11.68 -10.83
C ALA A 300 24.51 -11.18 -9.38
N LEU A 301 23.82 -10.09 -9.03
CA LEU A 301 23.75 -9.61 -7.64
C LEU A 301 23.03 -10.60 -6.72
N ALA A 302 21.96 -11.23 -7.19
CA ALA A 302 21.22 -12.24 -6.42
C ALA A 302 22.01 -13.53 -6.16
N ALA A 303 23.06 -13.80 -6.95
CA ALA A 303 23.96 -14.94 -6.78
C ALA A 303 25.12 -14.69 -5.81
N THR A 304 25.21 -13.50 -5.22
CA THR A 304 26.23 -13.17 -4.22
C THR A 304 25.92 -13.82 -2.87
N GLU A 305 26.91 -13.80 -1.97
CA GLU A 305 26.75 -14.35 -0.62
C GLU A 305 25.61 -13.64 0.15
N PRO A 306 24.84 -14.37 0.98
CA PRO A 306 23.83 -13.77 1.84
C PRO A 306 24.38 -12.64 2.72
N ALA A 307 23.58 -11.59 2.94
CA ALA A 307 23.92 -10.42 3.74
C ALA A 307 25.26 -9.73 3.36
N SER A 308 25.66 -9.79 2.08
CA SER A 308 26.94 -9.26 1.61
C SER A 308 26.83 -7.92 0.88
N LEU A 309 25.66 -7.57 0.33
CA LEU A 309 25.46 -6.36 -0.46
C LEU A 309 24.94 -5.19 0.39
N ASP A 310 25.49 -4.01 0.15
CA ASP A 310 24.93 -2.73 0.61
C ASP A 310 24.08 -2.13 -0.51
N PHE A 311 22.78 -1.91 -0.28
CA PHE A 311 21.89 -1.39 -1.31
C PHE A 311 22.32 -0.01 -1.80
N ARG A 312 22.74 0.89 -0.89
CA ARG A 312 23.10 2.27 -1.26
C ARG A 312 24.38 2.33 -2.06
N ARG A 313 25.37 1.49 -1.74
CA ARG A 313 26.67 1.45 -2.41
C ARG A 313 26.65 0.57 -3.66
N ASP A 314 26.09 -0.64 -3.57
CA ASP A 314 26.28 -1.69 -4.58
C ASP A 314 25.11 -1.77 -5.58
N VAL A 315 23.92 -1.27 -5.23
CA VAL A 315 22.71 -1.42 -6.07
C VAL A 315 22.18 -0.08 -6.59
N TRP A 316 22.01 0.91 -5.71
CA TRP A 316 21.39 2.19 -6.05
C TRP A 316 22.09 2.93 -7.21
N PRO A 317 23.43 3.02 -7.30
CA PRO A 317 24.07 3.73 -8.41
C PRO A 317 23.73 3.14 -9.78
N GLY A 318 23.56 1.81 -9.89
CA GLY A 318 23.14 1.14 -11.11
C GLY A 318 21.70 1.51 -11.50
N ILE A 319 20.78 1.50 -10.53
CA ILE A 319 19.40 1.93 -10.74
C ILE A 319 19.34 3.41 -11.12
N ALA A 320 20.05 4.29 -10.40
CA ALA A 320 20.08 5.72 -10.65
C ALA A 320 20.60 6.05 -12.06
N ARG A 321 21.65 5.34 -12.52
CA ARG A 321 22.15 5.47 -13.89
C ARG A 321 21.07 5.13 -14.91
N GLU A 322 20.31 4.07 -14.69
CA GLU A 322 19.21 3.69 -15.56
C GLU A 322 18.10 4.76 -15.62
N LEU A 323 17.80 5.42 -14.49
CA LEU A 323 16.86 6.54 -14.46
C LEU A 323 17.40 7.75 -15.26
N ALA A 324 18.69 8.06 -15.14
CA ALA A 324 19.35 9.12 -15.91
C ALA A 324 19.29 8.84 -17.42
N VAL A 325 19.60 7.60 -17.84
CA VAL A 325 19.49 7.15 -19.23
C VAL A 325 18.05 7.30 -19.73
N ALA A 326 17.07 6.84 -18.95
CA ALA A 326 15.66 6.93 -19.32
C ALA A 326 15.21 8.39 -19.51
N TYR A 327 15.64 9.29 -18.62
CA TYR A 327 15.31 10.71 -18.72
C TYR A 327 15.92 11.35 -19.97
N LEU A 328 17.24 11.22 -20.18
CA LEU A 328 17.93 11.86 -21.31
C LEU A 328 17.44 11.32 -22.66
N THR A 329 17.20 10.02 -22.75
CA THR A 329 16.70 9.40 -23.99
C THR A 329 15.32 9.96 -24.36
N ALA A 330 14.44 10.09 -23.37
CA ALA A 330 13.12 10.67 -23.59
C ALA A 330 13.20 12.19 -23.86
N LEU A 331 14.07 12.92 -23.16
CA LEU A 331 14.26 14.35 -23.35
C LEU A 331 14.73 14.69 -24.77
N ALA A 332 15.70 13.94 -25.29
CA ALA A 332 16.21 14.13 -26.65
C ALA A 332 15.13 13.99 -27.74
N GLY A 333 14.06 13.23 -27.50
CA GLY A 333 12.90 13.14 -28.39
C GLY A 333 11.79 14.14 -28.08
N TRP A 334 11.64 14.54 -26.82
CA TRP A 334 10.56 15.40 -26.34
C TRP A 334 10.85 16.89 -26.51
N ALA A 335 12.06 17.32 -26.15
CA ALA A 335 12.54 18.69 -26.22
C ALA A 335 14.05 18.67 -26.57
N PRO A 336 14.41 18.35 -27.83
CA PRO A 336 15.81 18.27 -28.27
C PRO A 336 16.61 19.57 -28.03
N GLU A 337 15.94 20.72 -28.03
CA GLU A 337 16.51 22.03 -27.70
C GLU A 337 17.00 22.15 -26.25
N ALA A 338 16.49 21.32 -25.33
CA ALA A 338 16.94 21.27 -23.95
C ALA A 338 18.25 20.47 -23.77
N MET A 339 18.73 19.80 -24.82
CA MET A 339 19.98 19.04 -24.79
C MET A 339 21.18 19.94 -25.14
N LEU A 340 22.10 20.12 -24.19
CA LEU A 340 23.33 20.89 -24.41
C LEU A 340 24.41 20.11 -25.17
N VAL A 341 24.29 18.78 -25.16
CA VAL A 341 25.22 17.85 -25.82
C VAL A 341 24.44 16.78 -26.59
N GLN A 342 25.10 16.11 -27.54
CA GLN A 342 24.48 14.98 -28.24
C GLN A 342 24.18 13.83 -27.27
N LEU A 343 23.03 13.15 -27.46
CA LEU A 343 22.57 12.07 -26.58
C LEU A 343 23.65 10.99 -26.41
N GLU A 344 24.29 10.56 -27.50
CA GLU A 344 25.32 9.53 -27.46
C GLU A 344 26.54 9.92 -26.60
N ALA A 345 26.89 11.20 -26.60
CA ALA A 345 27.97 11.71 -25.76
C ALA A 345 27.57 11.69 -24.27
N ALA A 346 26.36 12.17 -23.95
CA ALA A 346 25.86 12.12 -22.58
C ALA A 346 25.73 10.67 -22.05
N LEU A 347 25.22 9.75 -22.87
CA LEU A 347 25.09 8.34 -22.51
C LEU A 347 26.45 7.67 -22.25
N LYS A 348 27.50 8.05 -23.00
CA LYS A 348 28.85 7.55 -22.78
C LYS A 348 29.46 8.07 -21.47
N GLU A 349 29.27 9.35 -21.15
CA GLU A 349 29.70 9.91 -19.86
C GLU A 349 28.93 9.27 -18.69
N LEU A 350 27.62 9.03 -18.89
CA LEU A 350 26.83 8.27 -17.92
C LEU A 350 27.38 6.85 -17.73
N ASP A 351 27.98 6.18 -18.69
CA ASP A 351 28.58 4.84 -18.46
C ASP A 351 29.82 4.90 -17.57
N GLY A 352 30.57 6.01 -17.62
CA GLY A 352 31.80 6.22 -16.86
C GLY A 352 31.58 6.67 -15.41
N ALA A 353 30.40 7.24 -15.09
CA ALA A 353 30.09 7.76 -13.75
C ALA A 353 30.10 6.65 -12.68
N GLN A 354 30.83 6.82 -11.59
CA GLN A 354 30.98 5.77 -10.56
C GLN A 354 29.95 5.84 -9.43
N ASP A 355 29.35 7.01 -9.21
CA ASP A 355 28.39 7.26 -8.15
C ASP A 355 27.30 8.25 -8.58
N VAL A 356 26.35 8.53 -7.70
CA VAL A 356 25.21 9.43 -7.97
C VAL A 356 25.65 10.88 -8.18
N ALA A 357 26.70 11.33 -7.51
CA ALA A 357 27.20 12.70 -7.68
C ALA A 357 27.79 12.89 -9.09
N ALA A 358 28.52 11.90 -9.59
CA ALA A 358 29.01 11.89 -10.97
C ALA A 358 27.86 11.82 -11.99
N LEU A 359 26.79 11.05 -11.71
CA LEU A 359 25.59 11.05 -12.55
C LEU A 359 24.94 12.44 -12.63
N ASP A 360 24.78 13.11 -11.48
CA ASP A 360 24.20 14.45 -11.41
C ASP A 360 25.07 15.49 -12.12
N ALA A 361 26.40 15.36 -12.07
CA ALA A 361 27.31 16.21 -12.83
C ALA A 361 27.12 16.05 -14.35
N VAL A 362 26.93 14.81 -14.83
CA VAL A 362 26.65 14.55 -16.25
C VAL A 362 25.28 15.13 -16.64
N LEU A 363 24.24 14.93 -15.83
CA LEU A 363 22.92 15.50 -16.11
C LEU A 363 22.95 17.02 -16.17
N THR A 364 23.63 17.65 -15.21
CA THR A 364 23.80 19.11 -15.15
C THR A 364 24.54 19.66 -16.37
N ALA A 365 25.55 18.94 -16.87
CA ALA A 365 26.30 19.33 -18.06
C ALA A 365 25.54 19.05 -19.38
N SER A 366 24.52 18.19 -19.35
CA SER A 366 23.83 17.71 -20.56
C SER A 366 22.50 18.42 -20.83
N ILE A 367 21.90 19.05 -19.82
CA ILE A 367 20.56 19.62 -19.87
C ILE A 367 20.64 21.14 -19.70
N ASP A 368 19.91 21.89 -20.51
CA ASP A 368 19.66 23.31 -20.27
C ASP A 368 18.66 23.44 -19.11
N HIS A 369 19.18 23.77 -17.93
CA HIS A 369 18.40 23.89 -16.70
C HIS A 369 17.60 25.19 -16.59
N ASP A 370 17.83 26.15 -17.49
CA ASP A 370 17.17 27.45 -17.48
C ASP A 370 16.10 27.56 -18.59
N LEU A 371 16.16 26.70 -19.61
CA LEU A 371 15.18 26.65 -20.69
C LEU A 371 13.76 26.39 -20.15
N ASP A 372 12.78 27.12 -20.71
CA ASP A 372 11.38 27.07 -20.30
C ASP A 372 11.18 27.26 -18.79
N ASP A 373 11.94 28.18 -18.19
CA ASP A 373 11.94 28.47 -16.74
C ASP A 373 12.33 27.23 -15.90
N GLY A 374 13.13 26.33 -16.46
CA GLY A 374 13.61 25.11 -15.81
C GLY A 374 12.64 23.93 -15.89
N ALA A 375 11.67 23.94 -16.82
CA ALA A 375 10.70 22.85 -16.99
C ALA A 375 11.36 21.47 -17.27
N HIS A 376 12.56 21.48 -17.85
CA HIS A 376 13.35 20.28 -18.18
C HIS A 376 14.47 19.99 -17.19
N ALA A 377 14.60 20.79 -16.12
CA ALA A 377 15.66 20.59 -15.13
C ALA A 377 15.52 19.24 -14.43
N PHE A 378 16.58 18.42 -14.47
CA PHE A 378 16.59 17.10 -13.86
C PHE A 378 17.95 16.69 -13.32
N THR A 379 17.92 16.15 -12.10
CA THR A 379 19.01 15.41 -11.44
C THR A 379 18.41 14.24 -10.68
N ILE A 380 19.21 13.24 -10.33
CA ILE A 380 18.78 12.15 -9.46
C ILE A 380 18.32 12.68 -8.11
N ASP A 381 19.00 13.67 -7.51
CA ASP A 381 18.57 14.26 -6.23
C ASP A 381 17.22 14.99 -6.34
N SER A 382 16.93 15.62 -7.48
CA SER A 382 15.65 16.33 -7.72
C SER A 382 14.42 15.42 -7.65
N LEU A 383 14.59 14.10 -7.85
CA LEU A 383 13.50 13.12 -7.73
C LEU A 383 12.83 13.15 -6.36
N ARG A 384 13.64 13.32 -5.32
CA ARG A 384 13.18 13.34 -3.92
C ARG A 384 12.99 14.76 -3.41
N ARG A 385 13.81 15.70 -3.88
CA ARG A 385 13.88 17.08 -3.40
C ARG A 385 13.70 18.03 -4.58
N PRO A 386 12.47 18.43 -4.92
CA PRO A 386 12.21 19.29 -6.07
C PRO A 386 13.05 20.59 -6.07
N THR A 387 13.30 21.16 -4.89
CA THR A 387 14.13 22.36 -4.71
C THR A 387 15.59 22.06 -4.36
N ARG A 388 16.00 20.79 -4.26
CA ARG A 388 17.34 20.36 -3.80
C ARG A 388 17.76 20.93 -2.43
N GLY A 389 16.80 21.42 -1.64
CA GLY A 389 17.06 22.12 -0.37
C GLY A 389 17.40 23.61 -0.51
N GLU A 390 17.35 24.16 -1.72
CA GLU A 390 17.55 25.58 -1.98
C GLU A 390 16.34 26.40 -1.53
N GLN A 391 16.60 27.55 -0.93
CA GLN A 391 15.58 28.51 -0.51
C GLN A 391 14.95 29.16 -1.74
N VAL A 392 13.62 29.24 -1.75
CA VAL A 392 12.84 29.87 -2.82
C VAL A 392 11.81 30.84 -2.23
N THR A 393 11.49 31.92 -2.94
CA THR A 393 10.40 32.80 -2.55
C THR A 393 9.04 32.12 -2.79
N ALA A 394 7.97 32.64 -2.18
CA ALA A 394 6.62 32.16 -2.42
C ALA A 394 6.22 32.26 -3.91
N GLU A 395 6.69 33.29 -4.63
CA GLU A 395 6.44 33.48 -6.06
C GLU A 395 7.22 32.47 -6.91
N GLN A 396 8.48 32.17 -6.55
CA GLN A 396 9.26 31.11 -7.20
C GLN A 396 8.60 29.75 -6.99
N TRP A 397 8.13 29.47 -5.77
CA TRP A 397 7.40 28.25 -5.48
C TRP A 397 6.10 28.15 -6.28
N ALA A 398 5.32 29.22 -6.37
CA ALA A 398 4.10 29.23 -7.19
C ALA A 398 4.38 28.90 -8.67
N ARG A 399 5.47 29.43 -9.23
CA ARG A 399 5.91 29.08 -10.60
C ARG A 399 6.31 27.61 -10.73
N GLN A 400 7.08 27.07 -9.77
CA GLN A 400 7.45 25.66 -9.76
C GLN A 400 6.22 24.74 -9.63
N VAL A 401 5.21 25.14 -8.87
CA VAL A 401 3.94 24.39 -8.78
C VAL A 401 3.21 24.40 -10.12
N ALA A 402 3.14 25.54 -10.82
CA ALA A 402 2.54 25.60 -12.15
C ALA A 402 3.29 24.71 -13.17
N GLN A 403 4.62 24.68 -13.13
CA GLN A 403 5.42 23.77 -13.96
C GLN A 403 5.19 22.31 -13.60
N LEU A 404 5.05 22.00 -12.31
CA LEU A 404 4.72 20.65 -11.86
C LEU A 404 3.35 20.20 -12.39
N VAL A 405 2.35 21.08 -12.42
CA VAL A 405 1.04 20.80 -13.02
C VAL A 405 1.19 20.42 -14.48
N GLU A 406 1.91 21.21 -15.28
CA GLU A 406 2.14 20.91 -16.69
C GLU A 406 2.90 19.60 -16.90
N ALA A 407 3.95 19.39 -16.11
CA ALA A 407 4.81 18.23 -16.22
C ALA A 407 4.08 16.94 -15.82
N GLU A 408 3.15 17.02 -14.86
CA GLU A 408 2.33 15.88 -14.46
C GLU A 408 1.26 15.58 -15.51
N LEU A 409 0.58 16.60 -16.04
CA LEU A 409 -0.37 16.45 -17.15
C LEU A 409 0.30 15.79 -18.37
N GLY A 410 1.47 16.28 -18.77
CA GLY A 410 2.25 15.70 -19.87
C GLY A 410 2.71 14.27 -19.58
N SER A 411 3.17 14.00 -18.36
CA SER A 411 3.59 12.65 -17.95
C SER A 411 2.44 11.64 -18.00
N MET A 412 1.22 12.05 -17.66
CA MET A 412 0.04 11.18 -17.70
C MET A 412 -0.46 10.93 -19.12
N SER A 413 -0.55 11.98 -19.94
CA SER A 413 -1.15 11.93 -21.27
C SER A 413 -0.20 11.44 -22.37
N SER A 414 1.11 11.50 -22.14
CA SER A 414 2.14 11.10 -23.11
C SER A 414 3.17 10.16 -22.48
N PRO A 415 2.72 9.01 -21.94
CA PRO A 415 3.57 8.18 -21.09
C PRO A 415 4.73 7.51 -21.81
N ASP A 416 4.63 7.36 -23.13
CA ASP A 416 5.68 6.73 -23.95
C ASP A 416 6.87 7.64 -24.24
N THR A 417 6.65 8.96 -24.27
CA THR A 417 7.66 9.94 -24.74
C THR A 417 8.04 10.97 -23.68
N HIS A 418 7.20 11.21 -22.67
CA HIS A 418 7.49 12.25 -21.68
C HIS A 418 8.65 11.85 -20.74
N PRO A 419 9.66 12.72 -20.51
CA PRO A 419 10.85 12.37 -19.71
C PRO A 419 10.54 11.86 -18.30
N ARG A 420 9.61 12.51 -17.59
CA ARG A 420 9.15 12.06 -16.27
C ARG A 420 8.48 10.68 -16.31
N ALA A 421 7.69 10.40 -17.36
CA ALA A 421 7.02 9.13 -17.50
C ALA A 421 8.02 8.01 -17.76
N ALA A 422 9.07 8.27 -18.54
CA ALA A 422 10.17 7.34 -18.75
C ALA A 422 10.84 6.95 -17.42
N VAL A 423 11.13 7.93 -16.55
CA VAL A 423 11.68 7.67 -15.21
C VAL A 423 10.71 6.90 -14.31
N ASN A 424 9.42 7.24 -14.32
CA ASN A 424 8.41 6.53 -13.53
C ASN A 424 8.29 5.06 -13.97
N ARG A 425 8.30 4.79 -15.28
CA ARG A 425 8.30 3.42 -15.83
C ARG A 425 9.56 2.66 -15.47
N ALA A 426 10.73 3.29 -15.59
CA ALA A 426 12.00 2.71 -15.18
C ALA A 426 12.00 2.33 -13.69
N MET A 427 11.58 3.25 -12.82
CA MET A 427 11.45 2.99 -11.38
C MET A 427 10.48 1.83 -11.09
N GLY A 428 9.33 1.78 -11.78
CA GLY A 428 8.36 0.71 -11.65
C GLY A 428 8.94 -0.67 -11.97
N ALA A 429 9.68 -0.78 -13.08
CA ALA A 429 10.31 -2.02 -13.52
C ALA A 429 11.45 -2.45 -12.57
N LEU A 430 12.35 -1.53 -12.22
CA LEU A 430 13.56 -1.80 -11.45
C LEU A 430 13.27 -2.07 -9.97
N ARG A 431 12.24 -1.43 -9.39
CA ARG A 431 11.82 -1.69 -8.01
C ARG A 431 11.47 -3.16 -7.77
N GLY A 432 10.77 -3.78 -8.72
CA GLY A 432 10.42 -5.20 -8.63
C GLY A 432 11.67 -6.10 -8.57
N GLN A 433 12.69 -5.77 -9.36
CA GLN A 433 13.97 -6.50 -9.38
C GLN A 433 14.75 -6.30 -8.06
N ALA A 434 14.82 -5.07 -7.56
CA ALA A 434 15.42 -4.76 -6.26
C ALA A 434 14.74 -5.51 -5.11
N GLY A 435 13.40 -5.66 -5.16
CA GLY A 435 12.65 -6.47 -4.22
C GLY A 435 13.06 -7.94 -4.18
N ARG A 436 13.50 -8.51 -5.30
CA ARG A 436 14.00 -9.89 -5.35
C ARG A 436 15.36 -10.03 -4.68
N LEU A 437 16.21 -9.00 -4.72
CA LEU A 437 17.48 -9.02 -3.95
C LEU A 437 17.19 -9.07 -2.45
N SER A 438 16.24 -8.27 -1.99
CA SER A 438 15.81 -8.27 -0.58
C SER A 438 15.19 -9.62 -0.17
N ALA A 439 14.38 -10.23 -1.04
CA ALA A 439 13.77 -11.55 -0.81
C ALA A 439 14.79 -12.71 -0.86
N ALA A 440 15.84 -12.58 -1.67
CA ALA A 440 16.95 -13.54 -1.72
C ALA A 440 17.88 -13.47 -0.49
N GLY A 441 17.73 -12.44 0.35
CA GLY A 441 18.55 -12.28 1.55
C GLY A 441 19.99 -11.84 1.30
N VAL A 442 20.32 -11.36 0.09
CA VAL A 442 21.69 -10.92 -0.27
C VAL A 442 22.04 -9.53 0.26
N LEU A 443 21.03 -8.70 0.55
CA LEU A 443 21.24 -7.39 1.18
C LEU A 443 21.60 -7.57 2.67
N GLU A 444 22.64 -6.87 3.12
CA GLU A 444 22.97 -6.80 4.54
C GLU A 444 21.86 -6.10 5.33
N GLY A 445 21.60 -6.56 6.56
CA GLY A 445 20.40 -6.22 7.32
C GLY A 445 20.14 -4.73 7.51
N ARG A 446 21.16 -3.90 7.77
CA ARG A 446 20.96 -2.45 7.96
C ARG A 446 20.54 -1.80 6.66
N SER A 447 21.23 -2.07 5.56
CA SER A 447 20.90 -1.53 4.25
C SER A 447 19.57 -2.09 3.72
N ALA A 448 19.24 -3.34 4.01
CA ALA A 448 17.92 -3.89 3.70
C ALA A 448 16.79 -3.10 4.36
N VAL A 449 16.91 -2.80 5.66
CA VAL A 449 15.87 -2.10 6.44
C VAL A 449 15.87 -0.58 6.18
N LEU A 450 17.03 0.07 6.26
CA LEU A 450 17.14 1.53 6.18
C LEU A 450 17.11 2.05 4.75
N ASP A 451 17.77 1.36 3.81
CA ASP A 451 17.87 1.82 2.43
C ASP A 451 16.74 1.27 1.57
N PHE A 452 16.65 -0.06 1.42
CA PHE A 452 15.67 -0.68 0.54
C PHE A 452 14.24 -0.54 1.09
N GLU A 453 13.98 -1.06 2.30
CA GLU A 453 12.66 -1.01 2.94
C GLU A 453 12.27 0.41 3.37
N GLY A 454 13.27 1.21 3.77
CA GLY A 454 13.11 2.62 4.14
C GLY A 454 12.94 3.55 2.95
N TRP A 455 14.03 4.19 2.52
CA TRP A 455 13.94 5.34 1.62
C TRP A 455 13.62 4.95 0.18
N PHE A 456 14.16 3.85 -0.35
CA PHE A 456 13.99 3.44 -1.74
C PHE A 456 12.55 2.99 -2.02
N ASN A 457 11.98 2.14 -1.16
CA ASN A 457 10.56 1.78 -1.27
C ASN A 457 9.65 3.00 -1.15
N ALA A 458 9.98 3.98 -0.30
CA ALA A 458 9.21 5.22 -0.21
C ALA A 458 9.31 6.12 -1.47
N ASP A 459 10.41 6.06 -2.23
CA ASP A 459 10.52 6.74 -3.52
C ASP A 459 9.83 5.97 -4.63
N GLY A 460 9.99 4.66 -4.67
CA GLY A 460 9.31 3.81 -5.65
C GLY A 460 7.78 3.93 -5.56
N LEU A 461 7.23 4.03 -4.33
CA LEU A 461 5.81 4.30 -4.14
C LEU A 461 5.40 5.69 -4.66
N PHE A 462 6.23 6.71 -4.42
CA PHE A 462 5.99 8.09 -4.84
C PHE A 462 6.04 8.27 -6.36
N LEU A 463 6.98 7.60 -7.04
CA LEU A 463 7.22 7.75 -8.49
C LEU A 463 6.40 6.77 -9.34
N ALA A 464 6.22 5.53 -8.88
CA ALA A 464 5.73 4.43 -9.72
C ALA A 464 4.48 3.72 -9.17
N SER A 465 3.99 4.09 -7.98
CA SER A 465 2.77 3.53 -7.37
C SER A 465 1.71 4.59 -7.08
N GLY A 466 1.72 5.63 -7.91
CA GLY A 466 0.84 6.78 -7.89
C GLY A 466 -0.66 6.54 -7.86
N PRO A 467 -1.47 7.56 -7.56
CA PRO A 467 -2.91 7.54 -7.80
C PRO A 467 -3.27 7.37 -9.29
N PRO A 468 -4.52 7.00 -9.61
CA PRO A 468 -5.04 7.08 -10.98
C PRO A 468 -4.91 8.49 -11.58
N SER A 469 -4.73 8.58 -12.90
CA SER A 469 -4.55 9.87 -13.60
C SER A 469 -5.73 10.83 -13.41
N GLY A 470 -6.96 10.31 -13.40
CA GLY A 470 -8.18 11.09 -13.10
C GLY A 470 -8.12 11.78 -11.74
N ARG A 471 -7.75 11.06 -10.67
CA ARG A 471 -7.57 11.63 -9.32
C ARG A 471 -6.48 12.68 -9.25
N THR A 472 -5.42 12.51 -10.06
CA THR A 472 -4.38 13.52 -10.13
C THR A 472 -4.90 14.77 -10.81
N ARG A 473 -5.60 14.66 -11.94
CA ARG A 473 -6.21 15.82 -12.61
C ARG A 473 -7.18 16.60 -11.72
N GLU A 474 -7.94 15.92 -10.86
CA GLU A 474 -8.76 16.56 -9.84
C GLU A 474 -7.90 17.43 -8.90
N VAL A 475 -6.83 16.87 -8.32
CA VAL A 475 -5.89 17.62 -7.47
C VAL A 475 -5.28 18.81 -8.21
N LEU A 476 -4.83 18.63 -9.45
CA LEU A 476 -4.24 19.71 -10.24
C LEU A 476 -5.27 20.84 -10.50
N SER A 477 -6.52 20.49 -10.81
CA SER A 477 -7.57 21.48 -11.02
C SER A 477 -7.95 22.26 -9.75
N LEU A 478 -7.77 21.67 -8.57
CA LEU A 478 -7.98 22.35 -7.29
C LEU A 478 -6.86 23.33 -6.94
N ILE A 479 -5.64 23.03 -7.39
CA ILE A 479 -4.52 23.98 -7.35
C ILE A 479 -4.84 25.17 -8.25
N ASP A 480 -5.25 24.92 -9.50
CA ASP A 480 -5.63 25.96 -10.46
C ASP A 480 -6.82 26.81 -9.94
N ALA A 481 -7.77 26.19 -9.23
CA ALA A 481 -8.95 26.86 -8.67
C ALA A 481 -8.68 27.60 -7.34
N GLY A 482 -7.48 27.49 -6.76
CA GLY A 482 -7.15 28.11 -5.47
C GLY A 482 -7.86 27.49 -4.26
N ILE A 483 -8.34 26.24 -4.39
CA ILE A 483 -8.91 25.47 -3.26
C ILE A 483 -7.80 24.70 -2.54
N LEU A 484 -6.73 24.34 -3.25
CA LEU A 484 -5.58 23.63 -2.72
C LEU A 484 -4.29 24.42 -2.95
N HIS A 485 -3.60 24.76 -1.86
CA HIS A 485 -2.30 25.40 -1.88
C HIS A 485 -1.23 24.44 -1.36
N LEU A 486 -0.13 24.31 -2.08
CA LEU A 486 1.04 23.56 -1.61
C LEU A 486 1.93 24.49 -0.79
N THR A 487 2.19 24.16 0.47
CA THR A 487 3.04 24.99 1.36
C THR A 487 4.53 24.88 1.04
N GLY A 488 4.94 23.78 0.40
CA GLY A 488 6.32 23.55 -0.04
C GLY A 488 7.04 22.40 0.65
N PRO A 489 8.27 22.08 0.22
CA PRO A 489 9.10 21.03 0.82
C PRO A 489 9.42 21.33 2.29
N GLU A 490 9.76 20.27 3.03
CA GLU A 490 10.17 20.39 4.44
C GLU A 490 9.16 21.17 5.30
N THR A 491 7.86 20.99 5.01
CA THR A 491 6.80 21.58 5.83
C THR A 491 6.74 20.86 7.18
N GLU A 492 6.93 21.64 8.25
CA GLU A 492 6.73 21.24 9.64
C GLU A 492 5.40 21.79 10.16
N VAL A 493 4.82 21.10 11.13
CA VAL A 493 3.56 21.52 11.78
C VAL A 493 3.70 21.41 13.28
N TRP A 494 3.27 22.42 14.01
CA TRP A 494 3.20 22.43 15.47
C TRP A 494 1.93 23.11 15.96
N LEU A 495 1.66 23.01 17.27
CA LEU A 495 0.58 23.73 17.95
C LEU A 495 1.15 24.99 18.59
N ASP A 496 0.62 26.16 18.24
CA ASP A 496 0.84 27.39 18.99
C ASP A 496 -0.15 27.42 20.16
N GLU A 497 0.34 27.06 21.34
CA GLU A 497 -0.52 26.94 22.53
C GLU A 497 -1.11 28.26 23.01
N ALA A 498 -0.40 29.37 22.77
CA ALA A 498 -0.84 30.70 23.17
C ALA A 498 -1.95 31.23 22.25
N ALA A 499 -1.80 31.02 20.94
CA ALA A 499 -2.81 31.38 19.95
C ALA A 499 -3.98 30.38 19.90
N GLY A 500 -3.76 29.12 20.31
CA GLY A 500 -4.73 28.05 20.17
C GLY A 500 -4.94 27.64 18.71
N GLU A 501 -3.87 27.57 17.92
CA GLU A 501 -3.92 27.26 16.49
C GLU A 501 -2.82 26.28 16.09
N PHE A 502 -3.06 25.50 15.04
CA PHE A 502 -2.00 24.78 14.36
C PHE A 502 -1.26 25.72 13.42
N VAL A 503 0.06 25.58 13.35
CA VAL A 503 0.91 26.36 12.47
C VAL A 503 1.71 25.42 11.58
N ALA A 504 1.62 25.62 10.27
CA ALA A 504 2.46 24.96 9.29
C ALA A 504 3.49 25.94 8.74
N ARG A 505 4.74 25.51 8.61
CA ARG A 505 5.80 26.30 7.98
C ARG A 505 6.70 25.44 7.11
N SER A 506 6.95 25.90 5.89
CA SER A 506 8.05 25.40 5.08
C SER A 506 9.27 26.30 5.29
N ALA A 507 10.37 25.73 5.75
CA ALA A 507 11.64 26.46 5.84
C ALA A 507 12.18 26.81 4.46
N ILE A 508 11.80 26.09 3.40
CA ILE A 508 12.28 26.24 2.03
C ILE A 508 11.59 27.39 1.29
N THR A 509 10.28 27.55 1.48
CA THR A 509 9.48 28.57 0.77
C THR A 509 9.20 29.81 1.62
N GLY A 510 9.42 29.72 2.93
CA GLY A 510 9.03 30.73 3.91
C GLY A 510 7.52 30.84 4.15
N ILE A 511 6.70 30.01 3.49
CA ILE A 511 5.24 30.02 3.66
C ILE A 511 4.89 29.59 5.08
N VAL A 512 4.04 30.38 5.75
CA VAL A 512 3.49 30.11 7.07
C VAL A 512 1.97 30.15 6.99
N VAL A 513 1.32 29.10 7.47
CA VAL A 513 -0.14 28.97 7.53
C VAL A 513 -0.55 28.73 8.98
N ARG A 514 -1.61 29.42 9.41
CA ARG A 514 -2.27 29.20 10.70
C ARG A 514 -3.69 28.73 10.46
N ALA A 515 -4.12 27.72 11.20
CA ALA A 515 -5.45 27.15 11.07
C ALA A 515 -5.91 26.51 12.38
N ARG A 516 -7.23 26.46 12.57
CA ARG A 516 -7.86 25.72 13.67
C ARG A 516 -8.11 24.25 13.35
N ALA A 517 -7.83 23.85 12.11
CA ALA A 517 -8.02 22.50 11.62
C ALA A 517 -6.71 21.91 11.04
N LEU A 518 -6.37 20.70 11.47
CA LEU A 518 -5.24 19.93 10.97
C LEU A 518 -5.70 18.52 10.57
N ILE A 519 -5.33 18.10 9.36
CA ILE A 519 -5.55 16.76 8.84
C ILE A 519 -4.21 16.08 8.60
N GLU A 520 -4.09 14.85 9.07
CA GLU A 520 -2.93 14.00 8.83
C GLU A 520 -3.29 12.74 8.03
N PRO A 521 -3.27 12.80 6.69
CA PRO A 521 -3.63 11.65 5.85
C PRO A 521 -2.56 10.55 5.83
N ARG A 522 -1.63 10.52 6.78
CA ARG A 522 -0.65 9.43 6.89
C ARG A 522 -1.29 8.27 7.65
N MET A 523 -0.95 7.04 7.26
CA MET A 523 -1.36 5.83 7.96
C MET A 523 -0.13 5.00 8.30
N SER A 524 -0.26 4.12 9.29
CA SER A 524 0.74 3.06 9.49
C SER A 524 0.82 2.19 8.24
N LYS A 525 2.02 1.80 7.86
CA LYS A 525 2.24 0.83 6.77
C LYS A 525 2.15 -0.62 7.29
N GLY A 526 1.35 -0.86 8.31
CA GLY A 526 1.25 -2.17 8.98
C GLY A 526 2.50 -2.54 9.77
N LYS A 527 3.21 -1.54 10.33
CA LYS A 527 4.43 -1.77 11.10
C LYS A 527 4.09 -2.42 12.44
N VAL A 528 4.49 -3.67 12.63
CA VAL A 528 4.10 -4.45 13.82
C VAL A 528 4.80 -4.00 15.11
N PRO A 529 6.10 -3.64 15.14
CA PRO A 529 6.78 -3.32 16.41
C PRO A 529 6.12 -2.21 17.23
N ALA A 530 5.51 -1.23 16.55
CA ALA A 530 4.82 -0.09 17.14
C ALA A 530 3.30 -0.11 16.88
N THR A 531 2.71 -1.29 16.70
CA THR A 531 1.28 -1.45 16.40
C THR A 531 0.37 -1.08 17.58
N ASN A 532 -0.81 -0.52 17.28
CA ASN A 532 -1.91 -0.36 18.23
C ASN A 532 -2.92 -1.52 18.22
N ASP A 533 -2.70 -2.56 17.39
CA ASP A 533 -3.49 -3.79 17.42
C ASP A 533 -3.25 -4.52 18.77
N PRO A 534 -4.29 -4.68 19.61
CA PRO A 534 -4.11 -5.17 20.97
C PRO A 534 -3.65 -6.63 21.02
N LEU A 535 -4.10 -7.48 20.09
CA LEU A 535 -3.67 -8.88 20.03
C LEU A 535 -2.19 -8.98 19.65
N LEU A 536 -1.77 -8.28 18.60
CA LEU A 536 -0.37 -8.32 18.17
C LEU A 536 0.56 -7.74 19.26
N ARG A 537 0.13 -6.69 19.96
CA ARG A 537 0.85 -6.11 21.10
C ARG A 537 0.96 -7.10 22.26
N ALA A 538 -0.13 -7.76 22.65
CA ALA A 538 -0.14 -8.77 23.71
C ALA A 538 0.80 -9.95 23.39
N LEU A 539 0.84 -10.40 22.13
CA LEU A 539 1.75 -11.45 21.69
C LEU A 539 3.23 -11.04 21.79
N LEU A 540 3.57 -9.80 21.41
CA LEU A 540 4.92 -9.28 21.55
C LEU A 540 5.32 -9.09 23.02
N ASP A 541 4.43 -8.51 23.84
CA ASP A 541 4.70 -8.25 25.26
C ASP A 541 4.89 -9.53 26.08
N SER A 542 4.10 -10.55 25.80
CA SER A 542 4.22 -11.87 26.45
C SER A 542 5.43 -12.67 25.93
N GLY A 543 6.06 -12.26 24.83
CA GLY A 543 7.14 -13.00 24.17
C GLY A 543 6.66 -14.21 23.37
N ARG A 544 5.34 -14.38 23.19
CA ARG A 544 4.76 -15.42 22.31
C ARG A 544 4.96 -15.13 20.83
N ALA A 545 5.25 -13.88 20.48
CA ALA A 545 5.74 -13.46 19.18
C ALA A 545 7.08 -12.72 19.33
N ARG A 546 7.85 -12.69 18.25
CA ARG A 546 8.97 -11.75 18.09
C ARG A 546 8.89 -11.02 16.75
N VAL A 547 9.60 -9.91 16.67
CA VAL A 547 9.83 -9.18 15.41
C VAL A 547 10.86 -9.96 14.59
N HIS A 548 10.65 -10.03 13.27
CA HIS A 548 11.62 -10.65 12.37
C HIS A 548 12.90 -9.81 12.31
N THR A 549 14.04 -10.47 12.24
CA THR A 549 15.34 -9.79 12.15
C THR A 549 16.08 -10.15 10.87
N ARG A 550 16.86 -9.19 10.36
CA ARG A 550 17.81 -9.41 9.29
C ARG A 550 19.24 -9.33 9.82
N ARG A 551 20.07 -10.26 9.36
CA ARG A 551 21.47 -10.34 9.75
C ARG A 551 22.27 -9.15 9.21
N SER A 552 23.02 -8.47 10.08
CA SER A 552 24.01 -7.47 9.65
C SER A 552 25.44 -8.00 9.73
N ARG A 553 26.34 -7.37 8.98
CA ARG A 553 27.75 -7.77 8.87
C ARG A 553 28.54 -7.57 10.15
N ASP A 554 28.14 -6.62 10.99
CA ASP A 554 28.77 -6.37 12.29
C ASP A 554 28.29 -7.32 13.40
N GLY A 555 27.45 -8.30 13.05
CA GLY A 555 26.91 -9.30 13.97
C GLY A 555 25.74 -8.80 14.80
N VAL A 556 25.27 -7.57 14.59
CA VAL A 556 24.07 -7.02 15.25
C VAL A 556 22.90 -7.06 14.29
N ASP A 557 22.02 -8.03 14.50
CA ASP A 557 20.79 -8.17 13.74
C ASP A 557 19.89 -6.93 13.87
N VAL A 558 19.17 -6.62 12.79
CA VAL A 558 18.29 -5.44 12.70
C VAL A 558 16.84 -5.92 12.60
N GLU A 559 15.98 -5.38 13.47
CA GLU A 559 14.55 -5.63 13.42
C GLU A 559 13.92 -5.06 12.14
N THR A 560 12.99 -5.81 11.55
CA THR A 560 12.14 -5.34 10.46
C THR A 560 10.81 -4.82 10.99
N ASP A 561 9.92 -4.44 10.07
CA ASP A 561 8.57 -3.96 10.41
C ASP A 561 7.53 -5.09 10.56
N SER A 562 7.93 -6.37 10.54
CA SER A 562 7.04 -7.55 10.56
C SER A 562 7.32 -8.48 11.73
N MET A 563 6.32 -9.27 12.12
CA MET A 563 6.51 -10.44 12.97
C MET A 563 7.29 -11.54 12.26
N GLU A 564 8.01 -12.31 13.05
CA GLU A 564 8.64 -13.54 12.61
C GLU A 564 7.59 -14.65 12.46
N ALA A 565 7.61 -15.28 11.29
CA ALA A 565 6.91 -16.52 11.02
C ALA A 565 7.84 -17.49 10.28
N THR A 566 7.62 -18.79 10.40
CA THR A 566 8.37 -19.77 9.61
C THR A 566 8.15 -19.54 8.11
N GLY A 567 9.11 -19.94 7.27
CA GLY A 567 9.02 -19.74 5.83
C GLY A 567 7.76 -20.38 5.23
N ALA A 568 7.27 -19.83 4.11
CA ALA A 568 6.18 -20.43 3.35
C ALA A 568 6.67 -21.71 2.65
N ALA A 569 6.61 -22.86 3.33
CA ALA A 569 6.80 -24.14 2.67
C ALA A 569 5.64 -24.37 1.68
N LEU A 570 5.96 -24.31 0.39
CA LEU A 570 5.01 -24.59 -0.71
C LEU A 570 4.91 -26.09 -1.03
N ASP A 571 5.63 -26.93 -0.29
CA ASP A 571 5.49 -28.38 -0.36
C ASP A 571 4.25 -28.87 0.42
N ASP A 572 3.74 -30.04 0.06
CA ASP A 572 2.53 -30.61 0.66
C ASP A 572 2.73 -31.10 2.09
N GLN A 573 3.99 -31.27 2.55
CA GLN A 573 4.31 -32.07 3.73
C GLN A 573 4.79 -31.25 4.93
N ALA A 574 5.29 -30.02 4.75
CA ALA A 574 5.80 -29.18 5.83
C ALA A 574 4.83 -28.05 6.19
N PRO A 575 4.59 -27.77 7.48
CA PRO A 575 3.87 -26.58 7.90
C PRO A 575 4.66 -25.32 7.51
N GLY A 576 4.00 -24.16 7.50
CA GLY A 576 4.64 -22.92 7.10
C GLY A 576 3.87 -21.70 7.59
N LEU A 577 4.54 -20.56 7.61
CA LEU A 577 3.98 -19.30 8.12
C LEU A 577 3.53 -19.39 9.58
N ASN A 578 4.16 -20.25 10.39
CA ASN A 578 3.80 -20.42 11.80
C ASN A 578 4.47 -19.37 12.68
N LEU A 579 3.76 -18.91 13.70
CA LEU A 579 4.24 -17.88 14.62
C LEU A 579 5.52 -18.32 15.35
N VAL A 580 6.51 -17.44 15.42
CA VAL A 580 7.76 -17.69 16.16
C VAL A 580 7.82 -16.81 17.41
N GLY A 581 8.04 -17.45 18.56
CA GLY A 581 8.20 -16.79 19.86
C GLY A 581 9.60 -16.17 20.04
N ARG A 582 9.73 -15.35 21.09
CA ARG A 582 11.01 -14.67 21.43
C ARG A 582 12.16 -15.65 21.69
N ASP A 583 11.85 -16.82 22.25
CA ASP A 583 12.80 -17.89 22.51
C ASP A 583 13.12 -18.75 21.27
N GLY A 584 12.51 -18.45 20.13
CA GLY A 584 12.64 -19.22 18.89
C GLY A 584 11.71 -20.43 18.80
N SER A 585 10.84 -20.66 19.78
CA SER A 585 9.80 -21.71 19.69
C SER A 585 8.83 -21.39 18.56
N VAL A 586 8.35 -22.43 17.88
CA VAL A 586 7.36 -22.32 16.80
C VAL A 586 6.01 -22.78 17.34
N ASP A 587 4.98 -21.92 17.22
CA ASP A 587 3.61 -22.29 17.53
C ASP A 587 2.91 -22.82 16.26
N GLU A 588 2.94 -24.14 16.07
CA GLU A 588 2.35 -24.81 14.90
C GLU A 588 0.83 -24.67 14.80
N ARG A 589 0.16 -24.17 15.86
CA ARG A 589 -1.29 -23.91 15.86
C ARG A 589 -1.64 -22.47 15.49
N VAL A 590 -0.63 -21.62 15.22
CA VAL A 590 -0.84 -20.22 14.85
C VAL A 590 -0.18 -19.92 13.53
N VAL A 591 -0.98 -19.58 12.51
CA VAL A 591 -0.51 -19.19 11.17
C VAL A 591 -0.59 -17.67 11.05
N VAL A 592 0.48 -17.03 10.57
CA VAL A 592 0.56 -15.57 10.37
C VAL A 592 0.57 -15.27 8.87
N LEU A 593 -0.46 -14.60 8.39
CA LEU A 593 -0.64 -14.30 6.97
C LEU A 593 -0.56 -12.80 6.70
N GLY A 594 0.13 -12.45 5.61
CA GLY A 594 0.00 -11.14 5.02
C GLY A 594 0.90 -10.07 5.63
N ILE A 595 0.30 -8.91 5.88
CA ILE A 595 1.01 -7.71 6.33
C ILE A 595 1.77 -7.93 7.66
N PRO A 596 1.21 -8.62 8.67
CA PRO A 596 1.95 -8.91 9.89
C PRO A 596 3.23 -9.73 9.68
N ALA A 597 3.31 -10.53 8.61
CA ALA A 597 4.45 -11.40 8.29
C ALA A 597 5.14 -10.98 6.96
N LEU A 598 5.10 -9.70 6.59
CA LEU A 598 5.53 -9.26 5.26
C LEU A 598 7.00 -9.60 4.94
N SER A 599 7.88 -9.61 5.95
CA SER A 599 9.29 -10.00 5.77
C SER A 599 9.47 -11.48 5.42
N THR A 600 8.66 -12.38 5.97
CA THR A 600 8.74 -13.84 5.74
C THR A 600 7.77 -14.32 4.65
N GLN A 601 6.81 -13.47 4.26
CA GLN A 601 5.88 -13.66 3.17
C GLN A 601 5.84 -12.43 2.23
N PRO A 602 6.93 -12.13 1.50
CA PRO A 602 7.03 -10.92 0.68
C PRO A 602 5.96 -10.88 -0.42
N GLY A 603 5.42 -9.69 -0.67
CA GLY A 603 4.41 -9.44 -1.70
C GLY A 603 2.96 -9.79 -1.28
N SER A 604 2.77 -10.43 -0.12
CA SER A 604 1.43 -10.80 0.40
C SER A 604 0.55 -9.63 0.82
N ALA A 605 1.11 -8.40 0.89
CA ALA A 605 0.36 -7.16 1.10
C ALA A 605 -0.51 -6.77 -0.11
N ILE A 606 -0.15 -7.22 -1.32
CA ILE A 606 -0.81 -6.88 -2.58
C ILE A 606 -1.97 -7.84 -2.82
N GLY A 607 -3.10 -7.33 -3.32
CA GLY A 607 -4.23 -8.16 -3.76
C GLY A 607 -3.88 -9.06 -4.94
N ALA A 608 -4.69 -10.07 -5.20
CA ALA A 608 -4.44 -10.99 -6.32
C ALA A 608 -4.91 -10.36 -7.65
N THR A 609 -4.14 -10.61 -8.71
CA THR A 609 -4.44 -10.19 -10.10
C THR A 609 -4.58 -11.44 -10.95
N PRO A 610 -5.64 -11.57 -11.77
CA PRO A 610 -5.77 -12.68 -12.71
C PRO A 610 -4.51 -12.90 -13.55
N GLY A 611 -4.09 -14.15 -13.70
CA GLY A 611 -2.94 -14.58 -14.48
C GLY A 611 -1.57 -14.22 -13.89
N LYS A 612 -1.50 -13.72 -12.65
CA LYS A 612 -0.24 -13.40 -11.96
C LYS A 612 -0.09 -14.16 -10.64
N PRO A 613 1.14 -14.64 -10.31
CA PRO A 613 1.39 -15.28 -9.04
C PRO A 613 0.99 -14.40 -7.84
N SER A 614 0.27 -14.98 -6.88
CA SER A 614 -0.21 -14.27 -5.70
C SER A 614 0.29 -14.91 -4.40
N PRO A 615 1.24 -14.27 -3.68
CA PRO A 615 1.65 -14.72 -2.36
C PRO A 615 0.50 -14.72 -1.34
N LEU A 616 -0.50 -13.84 -1.52
CA LEU A 616 -1.71 -13.81 -0.69
C LEU A 616 -2.48 -15.13 -0.81
N LEU A 617 -2.75 -15.58 -2.04
CA LEU A 617 -3.50 -16.82 -2.30
C LEU A 617 -2.70 -18.05 -1.91
N ALA A 618 -1.38 -18.06 -2.17
CA ALA A 618 -0.49 -19.13 -1.73
C ALA A 618 -0.47 -19.26 -0.20
N GLY A 619 -0.41 -18.14 0.54
CA GLY A 619 -0.49 -18.16 2.01
C GLY A 619 -1.84 -18.63 2.55
N ALA A 620 -2.93 -18.19 1.92
CA ALA A 620 -4.28 -18.67 2.25
C ALA A 620 -4.41 -20.19 2.04
N ASP A 621 -3.75 -20.74 1.01
CA ASP A 621 -3.72 -22.18 0.76
C ASP A 621 -2.89 -22.95 1.80
N VAL A 622 -1.76 -22.38 2.25
CA VAL A 622 -0.97 -22.92 3.37
C VAL A 622 -1.80 -22.97 4.66
N ALA A 623 -2.54 -21.90 4.98
CA ALA A 623 -3.42 -21.88 6.14
C ALA A 623 -4.56 -22.90 6.02
N ALA A 624 -5.23 -22.97 4.85
CA ALA A 624 -6.30 -23.92 4.61
C ALA A 624 -5.85 -25.38 4.80
N ARG A 625 -4.64 -25.74 4.33
CA ARG A 625 -4.04 -27.06 4.55
C ARG A 625 -3.88 -27.38 6.04
N GLN A 626 -3.32 -26.46 6.81
CA GLN A 626 -3.08 -26.66 8.24
C GLN A 626 -4.39 -26.79 9.03
N ILE A 627 -5.41 -25.98 8.69
CA ILE A 627 -6.76 -26.08 9.27
C ILE A 627 -7.35 -27.47 9.05
N ILE A 628 -7.32 -27.97 7.80
CA ILE A 628 -7.89 -29.28 7.45
C ILE A 628 -7.13 -30.41 8.15
N ALA A 629 -5.79 -30.36 8.16
CA ALA A 629 -4.96 -31.36 8.83
C ALA A 629 -5.27 -31.45 10.33
N ALA A 630 -5.36 -30.30 11.02
CA ALA A 630 -5.68 -30.25 12.44
C ALA A 630 -7.09 -30.81 12.76
N ALA A 631 -8.10 -30.48 11.94
CA ALA A 631 -9.46 -30.99 12.10
C ALA A 631 -9.54 -32.52 11.91
N GLN A 632 -8.77 -33.07 10.98
CA GLN A 632 -8.68 -34.52 10.75
C GLN A 632 -8.02 -35.25 11.92
N SER A 633 -6.90 -34.74 12.44
CA SER A 633 -6.21 -35.33 13.60
C SER A 633 -7.11 -35.38 14.84
N GLN A 634 -7.91 -34.34 15.08
CA GLN A 634 -8.86 -34.32 16.19
C GLN A 634 -9.96 -35.37 16.03
N SER A 635 -10.51 -35.51 14.82
CA SER A 635 -11.54 -36.53 14.54
C SER A 635 -11.01 -37.96 14.74
N GLN A 636 -9.73 -38.20 14.43
CA GLN A 636 -9.07 -39.49 14.66
C GLN A 636 -8.81 -39.75 16.15
N SER A 637 -8.37 -38.74 16.90
CA SER A 637 -8.16 -38.88 18.36
C SER A 637 -9.47 -39.21 19.11
N GLN A 638 -10.57 -38.52 18.78
CA GLN A 638 -11.88 -38.75 19.41
C GLN A 638 -12.46 -40.13 19.08
N SER A 639 -12.21 -40.65 17.88
CA SER A 639 -12.68 -42.00 17.49
C SER A 639 -11.86 -43.11 18.15
N GLN A 640 -10.59 -42.90 18.45
CA GLN A 640 -9.76 -43.83 19.21
C GLN A 640 -10.15 -43.90 20.70
N ASP A 641 -10.43 -42.76 21.35
CA ASP A 641 -10.89 -42.73 22.75
C ASP A 641 -12.24 -43.42 22.94
N VAL A 642 -13.18 -43.24 22.00
CA VAL A 642 -14.48 -43.95 22.03
C VAL A 642 -14.33 -45.45 21.79
N GLY A 643 -13.33 -45.86 21.00
CA GLY A 643 -13.00 -47.27 20.77
C GLY A 643 -12.41 -47.95 22.01
N GLN A 644 -11.58 -47.25 22.78
CA GLN A 644 -11.00 -47.77 24.03
C GLN A 644 -11.99 -47.79 25.20
N LEU A 645 -12.98 -46.90 25.24
CA LEU A 645 -14.05 -46.92 26.24
C LEU A 645 -15.12 -48.01 25.98
N ARG A 646 -15.11 -48.63 24.79
CA ARG A 646 -16.03 -49.71 24.40
C ARG A 646 -15.38 -51.10 24.44
N ALA A 647 -14.08 -51.18 24.70
CA ALA A 647 -13.33 -52.40 24.97
C ALA A 647 -13.18 -52.60 26.47
#